data_AF-A0A2N1VX16-F1
#
_entry.id   AF-A0A2N1VX16-F1
#
_cell.length_a   1.000
_cell.length_b   1.000
_cell.length_c   1.000
_cell.angle_alpha   90.00
_cell.angle_beta   90.00
_cell.angle_gamma   90.00
#
_symmetry.space_group_name_H-M   'P 1'
#
loop_
_entity.id
_entity.type
_entity.pdbx_description
1 polymer ?
#
loop_
_entity_poly.entity_id
_entity_poly.type
_entity_poly.pdbx_seq_one_letter_code
_entity_poly.pdbx_strand_id
1 'polypeptide(L)'
;MIPVFNIIFLAATIISAIGLIFIIYSRSIRGIDRKLYILALALIIGYLVSHAVHFVFMQMGDVTILDQSCHSFLLLIILVLTFFTYYYPNKKQMGLGLKLFLLIPSIIILAAIWLGYLIEESHAHQHHFEAHYSSYYSIYLIWYIILLCLSIYLLTKKIVSPDFKEYKTQMLTILLGLIVTNITAFVFGLYLPWILGFYYLVEISPLAFFIGAILTTTVAISKFNMFPAAVSKIQTFSLNKKLFFAALIVVPVVILLIQIPLGRILFDIQTSEEWQKYFIISIAGGILVAGVMAFIISRIIANPINKLTEITSQIQKGNYGLKVDINSNDEIGLLAETFNEMSDTLRKDTFELKEKQHRISLLINAFEKSNASICAFDVLGNILELNTQFAFLYKSSKEKLLKNNIYEITKHENSLNELSTSLAKYNGSVNFEEEVKISTGNGAKFLLLTISPFYFDTDQAAGNLLIAVDITHIKILENQLAKSEKLAALGKMAAVLAHEIKTPLTSIKMNSDILAESIDLTDEDKYSMGIINKEINRLNNLVKQVLQFARQVELDKKWFDIKDLFYDLLAQTELQFVDKRFNINVNVGNQKILADREKLFQVFLNIIENSFESAKENGLLTIESKTELKNLILRFTDDGNGIPYDLHEKIFEPFYTTKSSGTGLGLAVVQKIIEQHRGRITLKASDLGKTIFEIYLPLE
;
A
#
# COMPACT_ATOMS: atom_id res chain seq x y z
N MET A 1 38.91 22.95 59.73
CA MET A 1 38.40 23.11 58.35
C MET A 1 39.32 23.98 57.49
N ILE A 2 39.78 25.15 57.95
CA ILE A 2 40.69 26.06 57.25
C ILE A 2 41.95 25.36 56.65
N PRO A 3 42.72 24.54 57.38
CA PRO A 3 43.90 23.87 56.80
C PRO A 3 43.54 22.88 55.68
N VAL A 4 42.35 22.28 55.71
CA VAL A 4 41.88 21.37 54.65
C VAL A 4 41.55 22.15 53.38
N PHE A 5 40.86 23.29 53.49
CA PHE A 5 40.57 24.16 52.34
C PHE A 5 41.86 24.74 51.73
N ASN A 6 42.79 25.18 52.56
CA ASN A 6 44.11 25.67 52.13
C ASN A 6 44.85 24.63 51.27
N ILE A 7 44.87 23.36 51.70
CA ILE A 7 45.47 22.26 50.94
C ILE A 7 44.70 22.00 49.63
N ILE A 8 43.35 22.04 49.65
CA ILE A 8 42.51 21.79 48.47
C ILE A 8 42.74 22.84 47.39
N PHE A 9 42.75 24.13 47.74
CA PHE A 9 42.93 25.20 46.76
C PHE A 9 44.36 25.26 46.21
N LEU A 10 45.35 25.05 47.08
CA LEU A 10 46.73 24.93 46.63
C LEU A 10 46.89 23.75 45.66
N ALA A 11 46.36 22.57 45.98
CA ALA A 11 46.34 21.42 45.08
C ALA A 11 45.60 21.71 43.77
N ALA A 12 44.48 22.43 43.80
CA ALA A 12 43.73 22.82 42.61
C ALA A 12 44.54 23.73 41.68
N THR A 13 45.32 24.68 42.23
CA THR A 13 46.20 25.54 41.41
C THR A 13 47.34 24.75 40.78
N ILE A 14 47.93 23.79 41.51
CA ILE A 14 48.97 22.88 40.99
C ILE A 14 48.43 22.01 39.85
N ILE A 15 47.27 21.37 40.06
CA ILE A 15 46.61 20.53 39.05
C ILE A 15 46.29 21.36 37.80
N SER A 16 45.82 22.60 37.97
CA SER A 16 45.49 23.48 36.85
C SER A 16 46.73 23.92 36.07
N ALA A 17 47.85 24.17 36.76
CA ALA A 17 49.13 24.46 36.12
C ALA A 17 49.64 23.26 35.28
N ILE A 18 49.54 22.04 35.82
CA ILE A 18 49.87 20.80 35.08
C ILE A 18 48.95 20.64 33.87
N GLY A 19 47.64 20.89 34.06
CA GLY A 19 46.64 20.84 33.00
C GLY A 19 46.95 21.82 31.86
N LEU A 20 47.38 23.04 32.19
CA LEU A 20 47.80 24.04 31.21
C LEU A 20 49.00 23.55 30.38
N ILE A 21 50.03 23.01 31.05
CA ILE A 21 51.22 22.45 30.38
C ILE A 21 50.80 21.33 29.42
N PHE A 22 49.94 20.41 29.85
CA PHE A 22 49.44 19.33 29.02
C PHE A 22 48.66 19.83 27.79
N ILE A 23 47.83 20.88 27.95
CA ILE A 23 47.08 21.48 26.84
C ILE A 23 48.05 22.12 25.82
N ILE A 24 49.09 22.82 26.28
CA ILE A 24 50.04 23.53 25.40
C ILE A 24 50.98 22.57 24.64
N TYR A 25 51.33 21.44 25.25
CA TYR A 25 52.21 20.42 24.67
C TYR A 25 51.47 19.24 24.01
N SER A 26 50.14 19.23 24.04
CA SER A 26 49.31 18.27 23.30
C SER A 26 49.68 18.24 21.81
N ARG A 27 49.90 17.04 21.25
CA ARG A 27 50.26 16.82 19.84
C ARG A 27 49.22 17.35 18.84
N SER A 28 47.95 17.46 19.24
CA SER A 28 46.87 17.94 18.37
C SER A 28 46.56 19.42 18.61
N ILE A 29 46.69 20.23 17.55
CA ILE A 29 46.31 21.65 17.53
C ILE A 29 44.77 21.81 17.42
N ARG A 30 44.05 20.76 17.00
CA ARG A 30 42.59 20.81 16.87
C ARG A 30 41.94 20.93 18.24
N GLY A 31 41.23 22.05 18.46
CA GLY A 31 40.46 22.30 19.66
C GLY A 31 41.28 22.73 20.88
N ILE A 32 42.51 23.22 20.69
CA ILE A 32 43.33 23.81 21.77
C ILE A 32 42.64 25.05 22.34
N ASP A 33 42.13 25.93 21.49
CA ASP A 33 41.31 27.09 21.85
C ASP A 33 40.15 26.73 22.79
N ARG A 34 39.39 25.67 22.47
CA ARG A 34 38.31 25.16 23.32
C ARG A 34 38.84 24.63 24.66
N LYS A 35 39.94 23.88 24.66
CA LYS A 35 40.53 23.33 25.89
C LYS A 35 41.03 24.45 26.82
N LEU A 36 41.70 25.45 26.26
CA LEU A 36 42.17 26.63 26.99
C LEU A 36 41.00 27.44 27.55
N TYR A 37 39.92 27.58 26.77
CA TYR A 37 38.72 28.27 27.25
C TYR A 37 38.03 27.55 28.41
N ILE A 38 37.87 26.23 28.31
CA ILE A 38 37.30 25.41 29.41
C ILE A 38 38.18 25.52 30.66
N LEU A 39 39.50 25.48 30.50
CA LEU A 39 40.43 25.64 31.61
C LEU A 39 40.34 27.05 32.22
N ALA A 40 40.23 28.10 31.41
CA ALA A 40 40.05 29.47 31.89
C ALA A 40 38.77 29.60 32.72
N LEU A 41 37.65 29.02 32.24
CA LEU A 41 36.39 29.04 32.98
C LEU A 41 36.50 28.29 34.31
N ALA A 42 37.14 27.12 34.31
CA ALA A 42 37.37 26.33 35.53
C ALA A 42 38.24 27.10 36.55
N LEU A 43 39.29 27.79 36.08
CA LEU A 43 40.14 28.63 36.91
C LEU A 43 39.39 29.85 37.48
N ILE A 44 38.52 30.50 36.70
CA ILE A 44 37.68 31.62 37.16
C ILE A 44 36.70 31.14 38.25
N ILE A 45 36.09 29.96 38.07
CA ILE A 45 35.23 29.35 39.10
C ILE A 45 36.06 29.02 40.35
N GLY A 46 37.23 28.41 40.17
CA GLY A 46 38.14 28.11 41.28
C GLY A 46 38.56 29.35 42.08
N TYR A 47 38.91 30.44 41.39
CA TYR A 47 39.23 31.74 41.98
C TYR A 47 38.07 32.29 42.81
N LEU A 48 36.85 32.26 42.27
CA LEU A 48 35.65 32.70 42.98
C LEU A 48 35.34 31.88 44.22
N VAL A 49 35.40 30.56 44.10
CA VAL A 49 35.13 29.65 45.22
C VAL A 49 36.22 29.80 46.28
N SER A 50 37.49 29.95 45.88
CA SER A 50 38.61 30.24 46.79
C SER A 50 38.39 31.55 47.55
N HIS A 51 37.97 32.61 46.86
CA HIS A 51 37.65 33.89 47.50
C HIS A 51 36.40 33.83 48.38
N ALA A 52 35.35 33.13 47.95
CA ALA A 52 34.15 32.92 48.76
C ALA A 52 34.50 32.26 50.10
N VAL A 53 35.32 31.20 50.05
CA VAL A 53 35.84 30.52 51.24
C VAL A 53 36.71 31.49 52.04
N HIS A 54 37.60 32.26 51.39
CA HIS A 54 38.43 33.27 52.04
C HIS A 54 37.62 34.26 52.88
N PHE A 55 36.49 34.75 52.36
CA PHE A 55 35.66 35.72 53.06
C PHE A 55 34.75 35.10 54.13
N VAL A 56 34.28 33.86 53.94
CA VAL A 56 33.50 33.15 54.98
C VAL A 56 34.34 32.82 56.20
N PHE A 57 35.65 32.58 56.04
CA PHE A 57 36.55 32.19 57.12
C PHE A 57 37.50 33.30 57.61
N MET A 58 37.29 34.54 57.17
CA MET A 58 38.20 35.68 57.36
C MET A 58 38.41 36.16 58.82
N GLN A 59 37.74 35.59 59.82
CA GLN A 59 37.91 36.02 61.23
C GLN A 59 38.73 35.04 62.08
N MET A 60 39.44 34.11 61.45
CA MET A 60 40.23 33.07 62.13
C MET A 60 41.66 33.06 61.61
N GLY A 61 42.54 33.82 62.26
CA GLY A 61 44.00 33.70 62.17
C GLY A 61 44.61 33.79 60.75
N ASP A 62 45.76 33.13 60.58
CA ASP A 62 46.59 33.14 59.38
C ASP A 62 45.83 32.62 58.13
N VAL A 63 45.63 33.52 57.14
CA VAL A 63 44.99 33.24 55.85
C VAL A 63 46.00 33.22 54.69
N THR A 64 47.30 33.19 54.99
CA THR A 64 48.39 33.32 54.02
C THR A 64 48.30 32.32 52.87
N ILE A 65 48.00 31.05 53.14
CA ILE A 65 47.91 30.00 52.10
C ILE A 65 46.73 30.24 51.14
N LEU A 66 45.65 30.82 51.65
CA LEU A 66 44.47 31.09 50.84
C LEU A 66 44.68 32.35 49.98
N ASP A 67 45.39 33.34 50.51
CA ASP A 67 45.85 34.52 49.75
C ASP A 67 46.84 34.12 48.62
N GLN A 68 47.80 33.24 48.93
CA GLN A 68 48.69 32.61 47.94
C GLN A 68 47.91 31.87 46.85
N SER A 69 46.83 31.17 47.22
CA SER A 69 45.98 30.45 46.26
C SER A 69 45.25 31.43 45.32
N CYS A 70 44.71 32.54 45.83
CA CYS A 70 44.04 33.56 45.02
C CYS A 70 44.99 34.21 44.00
N HIS A 71 46.20 34.59 44.43
CA HIS A 71 47.23 35.16 43.53
C HIS A 71 47.72 34.16 42.48
N SER A 72 47.78 32.87 42.85
CA SER A 72 48.09 31.77 41.93
C SER A 72 47.00 31.59 40.86
N PHE A 73 45.72 31.65 41.24
CA PHE A 73 44.61 31.59 40.29
C PHE A 73 44.63 32.78 39.32
N LEU A 74 44.86 34.01 39.80
CA LEU A 74 44.90 35.21 38.97
C LEU A 74 46.00 35.10 37.88
N LEU A 75 47.19 34.65 38.28
CA LEU A 75 48.32 34.44 37.37
C LEU A 75 48.01 33.36 36.33
N LEU A 76 47.41 32.24 36.75
CA LEU A 76 47.02 31.17 35.84
C LEU A 76 45.93 31.63 34.85
N ILE A 77 44.94 32.41 35.30
CA ILE A 77 43.88 32.92 34.42
C ILE A 77 44.48 33.80 33.32
N ILE A 78 45.31 34.79 33.67
CA ILE A 78 45.89 35.69 32.67
C ILE A 78 46.83 34.95 31.71
N LEU A 79 47.59 33.97 32.22
CA LEU A 79 48.45 33.13 31.40
C LEU A 79 47.65 32.29 30.39
N VAL A 80 46.59 31.61 30.85
CA VAL A 80 45.69 30.83 29.97
C VAL A 80 45.03 31.74 28.93
N LEU A 81 44.57 32.93 29.32
CA LEU A 81 43.99 33.91 28.40
C LEU A 81 45.00 34.42 27.37
N THR A 82 46.27 34.56 27.73
CA THR A 82 47.36 34.94 26.82
C THR A 82 47.56 33.85 25.75
N PHE A 83 47.64 32.58 26.17
CA PHE A 83 47.72 31.45 25.24
C PHE A 83 46.47 31.33 24.37
N PHE A 84 45.28 31.48 24.96
CA PHE A 84 44.02 31.46 24.24
C PHE A 84 44.00 32.54 23.14
N THR A 85 44.36 33.76 23.51
CA THR A 85 44.47 34.92 22.61
C THR A 85 45.46 34.67 21.48
N TYR A 86 46.54 33.92 21.71
CA TYR A 86 47.48 33.56 20.67
C TYR A 86 46.87 32.57 19.66
N TYR A 87 46.23 31.49 20.13
CA TYR A 87 45.69 30.42 19.30
C TYR A 87 44.35 30.76 18.63
N TYR A 88 43.59 31.71 19.16
CA TYR A 88 42.32 32.13 18.58
C TYR A 88 42.48 33.39 17.69
N PRO A 89 41.88 33.48 16.49
CA PRO A 89 41.25 32.39 15.71
C PRO A 89 42.28 31.57 14.91
N ASN A 90 43.55 31.98 14.92
CA ASN A 90 44.59 31.43 14.07
C ASN A 90 45.16 30.13 14.67
N LYS A 91 44.77 28.97 14.13
CA LYS A 91 45.23 27.63 14.56
C LYS A 91 46.69 27.32 14.19
N LYS A 92 47.57 28.32 14.17
CA LYS A 92 49.01 28.16 13.94
C LYS A 92 49.70 27.73 15.22
N GLN A 93 50.69 26.84 15.10
CA GLN A 93 51.46 26.37 16.24
C GLN A 93 52.34 27.52 16.76
N MET A 94 52.24 27.79 18.06
CA MET A 94 53.13 28.73 18.72
C MET A 94 54.57 28.20 18.72
N GLY A 95 55.53 29.04 18.34
CA GLY A 95 56.95 28.67 18.32
C GLY A 95 57.45 28.30 19.71
N LEU A 96 58.37 27.34 19.79
CA LEU A 96 58.88 26.81 21.06
C LEU A 96 59.48 27.91 21.96
N GLY A 97 60.21 28.85 21.38
CA GLY A 97 60.81 29.97 22.13
C GLY A 97 59.78 30.85 22.83
N LEU A 98 58.69 31.23 22.14
CA LEU A 98 57.63 32.04 22.75
C LEU A 98 56.85 31.25 23.82
N LYS A 99 56.64 29.93 23.62
CA LYS A 99 56.01 29.08 24.66
C LYS A 99 56.85 29.06 25.93
N LEU A 100 58.16 28.84 25.80
CA LEU A 100 59.09 28.81 26.94
C LEU A 100 59.19 30.19 27.60
N PHE A 101 59.19 31.27 26.81
CA PHE A 101 59.21 32.64 27.33
C PHE A 101 57.98 32.98 28.20
N LEU A 102 56.79 32.47 27.85
CA LEU A 102 55.59 32.67 28.67
C LEU A 102 55.53 31.71 29.87
N LEU A 103 55.94 30.45 29.70
CA LEU A 103 55.80 29.43 30.75
C LEU A 103 56.88 29.52 31.83
N ILE A 104 58.16 29.70 31.47
CA ILE A 104 59.26 29.62 32.45
C ILE A 104 59.14 30.70 33.53
N PRO A 105 58.99 32.01 33.22
CA PRO A 105 58.84 33.03 34.25
C PRO A 105 57.57 32.84 35.08
N SER A 106 56.46 32.44 34.44
CA SER A 106 55.19 32.21 35.13
C SER A 106 55.27 31.03 36.11
N ILE A 107 55.97 29.95 35.77
CA ILE A 107 56.17 28.80 36.67
C ILE A 107 57.08 29.16 37.83
N ILE A 108 58.15 29.93 37.58
CA ILE A 108 59.06 30.41 38.63
C ILE A 108 58.29 31.28 39.63
N ILE A 109 57.49 32.22 39.13
CA ILE A 109 56.66 33.09 39.97
C ILE A 109 55.62 32.26 40.73
N LEU A 110 54.93 31.31 40.07
CA LEU A 110 53.95 30.43 40.72
C LEU A 110 54.58 29.60 41.84
N ALA A 111 55.78 29.05 41.62
CA ALA A 111 56.54 28.35 42.64
C ALA A 111 56.95 29.28 43.79
N ALA A 112 57.33 30.53 43.49
CA ALA A 112 57.64 31.53 44.51
C ALA A 112 56.41 31.93 45.35
N ILE A 113 55.20 31.95 44.77
CA ILE A 113 53.94 32.14 45.50
C ILE A 113 53.70 30.96 46.43
N TRP A 114 53.79 29.72 45.92
CA TRP A 114 53.53 28.50 46.70
C TRP A 114 54.52 28.27 47.85
N LEU A 115 55.77 28.71 47.68
CA LEU A 115 56.82 28.61 48.70
C LEU A 115 56.78 29.78 49.70
N GLY A 116 55.87 30.75 49.52
CA GLY A 116 55.73 31.90 50.42
C GLY A 116 56.81 32.98 50.28
N TYR A 117 57.59 32.99 49.19
CA TYR A 117 58.63 34.01 48.98
C TYR A 117 58.08 35.39 48.56
N LEU A 118 56.83 35.45 48.09
CA LEU A 118 56.18 36.68 47.61
C LEU A 118 55.16 37.25 48.58
N ILE A 119 54.50 36.39 49.36
CA ILE A 119 53.49 36.74 50.35
C ILE A 119 54.00 36.15 51.66
N GLU A 120 54.48 37.01 52.56
CA GLU A 120 55.15 36.62 53.80
C GLU A 120 54.11 36.20 54.84
N GLU A 121 53.21 37.11 55.19
CA GLU A 121 52.10 36.85 56.10
C GLU A 121 50.88 37.69 55.73
N SER A 122 49.70 37.07 55.75
CA SER A 122 48.41 37.75 55.59
C SER A 122 47.52 37.42 56.78
N HIS A 123 47.24 38.42 57.61
CA HIS A 123 46.41 38.31 58.81
C HIS A 123 45.11 39.09 58.64
N ALA A 124 44.02 38.49 59.09
CA ALA A 124 42.71 39.15 59.13
C ALA A 124 42.18 39.13 60.57
N HIS A 125 42.04 40.32 61.18
CA HIS A 125 41.51 40.45 62.53
C HIS A 125 40.53 41.63 62.63
N GLN A 126 39.30 41.35 63.13
CA GLN A 126 38.27 42.34 63.50
C GLN A 126 38.17 43.56 62.55
N HIS A 127 37.99 43.31 61.25
CA HIS A 127 37.84 44.30 60.18
C HIS A 127 39.12 44.99 59.66
N HIS A 128 40.31 44.56 60.10
CA HIS A 128 41.59 44.96 59.51
C HIS A 128 42.26 43.75 58.86
N PHE A 129 42.59 43.91 57.57
CA PHE A 129 43.41 42.97 56.83
C PHE A 129 44.78 43.61 56.66
N GLU A 130 45.79 42.92 57.19
CA GLU A 130 47.19 43.29 57.05
C GLU A 130 47.87 42.20 56.22
N ALA A 131 48.32 42.57 55.02
CA ALA A 131 49.13 41.70 54.18
C ALA A 131 50.54 42.29 54.08
N HIS A 132 51.51 41.47 54.47
CA HIS A 132 52.93 41.77 54.34
C HIS A 132 53.46 41.07 53.08
N TYR A 133 53.70 41.88 52.06
CA TYR A 133 54.29 41.44 50.80
C TYR A 133 55.80 41.64 50.84
N SER A 134 56.55 40.66 50.32
CA SER A 134 58.00 40.80 50.23
C SER A 134 58.40 41.87 49.20
N SER A 135 59.63 42.38 49.28
CA SER A 135 60.16 43.32 48.28
C SER A 135 60.15 42.75 46.84
N TYR A 136 60.09 41.43 46.71
CA TYR A 136 60.03 40.72 45.43
C TYR A 136 58.63 40.69 44.82
N TYR A 137 57.57 41.06 45.55
CA TYR A 137 56.20 41.09 45.04
C TYR A 137 56.02 41.99 43.81
N SER A 138 56.81 43.08 43.71
CA SER A 138 56.85 43.94 42.51
C SER A 138 57.15 43.16 41.22
N ILE A 139 57.90 42.06 41.29
CA ILE A 139 58.21 41.19 40.14
C ILE A 139 56.93 40.49 39.64
N TYR A 140 56.08 40.02 40.55
CA TYR A 140 54.78 39.43 40.20
C TYR A 140 53.90 40.45 39.46
N LEU A 141 53.77 41.65 40.01
CA LEU A 141 52.91 42.70 39.44
C LEU A 141 53.40 43.13 38.05
N ILE A 142 54.72 43.33 37.89
CA ILE A 142 55.33 43.69 36.60
C ILE A 142 55.05 42.59 35.57
N TRP A 143 55.25 41.32 35.94
CA TRP A 143 54.99 40.20 35.03
C TRP A 143 53.51 40.07 34.66
N TYR A 144 52.60 40.25 35.64
CA TYR A 144 51.17 40.26 35.40
C TYR A 144 50.76 41.34 34.38
N ILE A 145 51.27 42.56 34.55
CA ILE A 145 51.04 43.67 33.61
C ILE A 145 51.60 43.36 32.23
N ILE A 146 52.80 42.74 32.14
CA ILE A 146 53.38 42.31 30.86
C ILE A 146 52.45 41.33 30.13
N LEU A 147 51.92 40.31 30.82
CA LEU A 147 50.99 39.34 30.23
C LEU A 147 49.68 40.00 29.78
N LEU A 148 49.16 40.95 30.56
CA LEU A 148 47.95 41.71 30.22
C LEU A 148 48.17 42.57 28.97
N CYS A 149 49.24 43.36 28.94
CA CYS A 149 49.62 44.20 27.81
C CYS A 149 49.86 43.35 26.55
N LEU A 150 50.53 42.21 26.68
CA LEU A 150 50.74 41.27 25.57
C LEU A 150 49.41 40.74 25.02
N SER A 151 48.48 40.35 25.90
CA SER A 151 47.15 39.88 25.49
C SER A 151 46.36 40.97 24.74
N ILE A 152 46.36 42.19 25.27
CA ILE A 152 45.72 43.36 24.62
C ILE A 152 46.36 43.62 23.25
N TYR A 153 47.69 43.64 23.17
CA TYR A 153 48.43 43.86 21.92
C TYR A 153 48.11 42.79 20.87
N LEU A 154 48.13 41.50 21.24
CA LEU A 154 47.84 40.40 20.34
C LEU A 154 46.41 40.45 19.81
N LEU A 155 45.42 40.77 20.66
CA LEU A 155 44.03 40.95 20.23
C LEU A 155 43.89 42.14 19.29
N THR A 156 44.47 43.29 19.64
CA THR A 156 44.35 44.54 18.86
C THR A 156 44.97 44.37 17.48
N LYS A 157 46.16 43.74 17.41
CA LYS A 157 46.83 43.42 16.14
C LYS A 157 45.96 42.53 15.25
N LYS A 158 45.25 41.55 15.81
CA LYS A 158 44.35 40.66 15.06
C LYS A 158 43.05 41.35 14.65
N ILE A 159 42.51 42.25 15.46
CA ILE A 159 41.30 43.04 15.15
C ILE A 159 41.53 44.01 13.98
N VAL A 160 42.73 44.58 13.86
CA VAL A 160 43.11 45.50 12.77
C VAL A 160 43.53 44.75 11.50
N SER A 161 43.95 43.48 11.62
CA SER A 161 44.38 42.66 10.48
C SER A 161 43.21 42.30 9.55
N PRO A 162 43.36 42.46 8.22
CA PRO A 162 42.31 42.11 7.25
C PRO A 162 41.99 40.61 7.21
N ASP A 163 42.93 39.75 7.61
CA ASP A 163 42.79 38.28 7.57
C ASP A 163 41.69 37.73 8.50
N PHE A 164 41.24 38.51 9.49
CA PHE A 164 40.30 38.07 10.53
C PHE A 164 39.02 38.92 10.60
N LYS A 165 38.64 39.56 9.49
CA LYS A 165 37.47 40.44 9.41
C LYS A 165 36.17 39.77 9.90
N GLU A 166 36.00 38.48 9.61
CA GLU A 166 34.84 37.67 10.03
C GLU A 166 34.77 37.48 11.56
N TYR A 167 35.93 37.44 12.23
CA TYR A 167 36.05 37.22 13.68
C TYR A 167 36.18 38.53 14.48
N LYS A 168 36.08 39.69 13.81
CA LYS A 168 36.34 41.00 14.41
C LYS A 168 35.48 41.28 15.65
N THR A 169 34.17 41.00 15.56
CA THR A 169 33.22 41.28 16.65
C THR A 169 33.43 40.34 17.85
N GLN A 170 33.84 39.09 17.61
CA GLN A 170 34.21 38.13 18.63
C GLN A 170 35.45 38.60 19.39
N MET A 171 36.50 38.99 18.67
CA MET A 171 37.74 39.49 19.28
C MET A 171 37.53 40.82 20.02
N LEU A 172 36.67 41.72 19.51
CA LEU A 172 36.31 42.97 20.20
C LEU A 172 35.61 42.70 21.53
N THR A 173 34.71 41.70 21.57
CA THR A 173 34.02 41.29 22.79
C THR A 173 35.01 40.78 23.84
N ILE A 174 35.95 39.92 23.44
CA ILE A 174 37.02 39.43 24.33
C ILE A 174 37.89 40.56 24.85
N LEU A 175 38.28 41.49 23.97
CA LEU A 175 39.10 42.65 24.34
C LEU A 175 38.39 43.51 25.38
N LEU A 176 37.11 43.85 25.14
CA LEU A 176 36.28 44.58 26.08
C LEU A 176 36.21 43.85 27.42
N GLY A 177 36.03 42.54 27.39
CA GLY A 177 36.00 41.70 28.57
C GLY A 177 37.25 41.72 29.41
N LEU A 178 38.41 41.55 28.76
CA LEU A 178 39.71 41.60 29.40
C LEU A 178 39.94 42.95 30.09
N ILE A 179 39.57 44.04 29.41
CA ILE A 179 39.70 45.42 29.94
C ILE A 179 38.76 45.62 31.12
N VAL A 180 37.46 45.36 30.96
CA VAL A 180 36.46 45.53 32.02
C VAL A 180 36.81 44.69 33.24
N THR A 181 37.18 43.42 33.05
CA THR A 181 37.54 42.51 34.15
C THR A 181 38.73 43.04 34.96
N ASN A 182 39.80 43.48 34.30
CA ASN A 182 41.00 43.97 34.99
C ASN A 182 40.82 45.37 35.60
N ILE A 183 40.10 46.28 34.93
CA ILE A 183 39.78 47.61 35.49
C ILE A 183 38.90 47.44 36.73
N THR A 184 37.85 46.63 36.65
CA THR A 184 36.94 46.44 37.77
C THR A 184 37.65 45.74 38.94
N ALA A 185 38.50 44.74 38.65
CA ALA A 185 39.33 44.11 39.69
C ALA A 185 40.31 45.10 40.35
N PHE A 186 40.96 45.99 39.58
CA PHE A 186 41.85 47.01 40.13
C PHE A 186 41.11 48.06 40.96
N VAL A 187 39.97 48.54 40.45
CA VAL A 187 39.16 49.58 41.10
C VAL A 187 38.64 49.09 42.45
N PHE A 188 38.05 47.89 42.50
CA PHE A 188 37.47 47.36 43.74
C PHE A 188 38.50 46.66 44.63
N GLY A 189 39.55 46.07 44.05
CA GLY A 189 40.56 45.30 44.79
C GLY A 189 41.67 46.14 45.39
N LEU A 190 41.99 47.31 44.81
CA LEU A 190 43.17 48.09 45.22
C LEU A 190 42.88 49.59 45.35
N TYR A 191 42.27 50.22 44.34
CA TYR A 191 42.08 51.68 44.30
C TYR A 191 41.06 52.21 45.33
N LEU A 192 39.85 51.65 45.34
CA LEU A 192 38.80 52.08 46.27
C LEU A 192 39.11 51.74 47.73
N PRO A 193 39.63 50.53 48.07
CA PRO A 193 40.08 50.25 49.43
C PRO A 193 41.14 51.24 49.92
N TRP A 194 42.08 51.64 49.06
CA TRP A 194 43.15 52.58 49.40
C TRP A 194 42.66 54.01 49.65
N ILE A 195 41.67 54.48 48.89
CA ILE A 195 41.14 55.86 49.02
C ILE A 195 40.07 55.98 50.09
N LEU A 196 39.17 55.00 50.20
CA LEU A 196 38.01 55.06 51.08
C LEU A 196 38.26 54.40 52.44
N GLY A 197 39.39 53.70 52.62
CA GLY A 197 39.71 52.98 53.86
C GLY A 197 38.82 51.76 54.12
N PHE A 198 37.97 51.38 53.16
CA PHE A 198 36.99 50.32 53.31
C PHE A 198 37.51 49.00 52.76
N TYR A 199 38.08 48.18 53.66
CA TYR A 199 38.57 46.86 53.30
C TYR A 199 37.49 45.88 52.82
N TYR A 200 36.20 46.13 53.12
CA TYR A 200 35.09 45.34 52.59
C TYR A 200 34.97 45.43 51.05
N LEU A 201 35.52 46.48 50.42
CA LEU A 201 35.50 46.62 48.95
C LEU A 201 36.40 45.58 48.27
N VAL A 202 37.45 45.12 48.96
CA VAL A 202 38.29 43.99 48.52
C VAL A 202 37.46 42.71 48.39
N GLU A 203 36.41 42.54 49.20
CA GLU A 203 35.48 41.41 49.13
C GLU A 203 34.63 41.38 47.86
N ILE A 204 34.36 42.56 47.32
CA ILE A 204 33.55 42.75 46.11
C ILE A 204 34.43 42.62 44.84
N SER A 205 35.76 42.71 44.97
CA SER A 205 36.68 42.65 43.83
C SER A 205 36.61 41.37 42.98
N PRO A 206 36.45 40.15 43.53
CA PRO A 206 36.36 38.92 42.72
C PRO A 206 35.03 38.82 41.97
N LEU A 207 33.98 39.43 42.51
CA LEU A 207 32.68 39.51 41.88
C LEU A 207 32.69 40.50 40.71
N ALA A 208 33.31 41.65 40.92
CA ALA A 208 33.60 42.64 39.88
C ALA A 208 34.39 42.00 38.72
N PHE A 209 35.40 41.20 39.04
CA PHE A 209 36.16 40.39 38.09
C PHE A 209 35.25 39.39 37.35
N PHE A 210 34.35 38.72 38.06
CA PHE A 210 33.45 37.72 37.48
C PHE A 210 32.36 38.29 36.57
N ILE A 211 31.81 39.46 36.89
CA ILE A 211 30.82 40.14 36.03
C ILE A 211 31.43 40.43 34.66
N GLY A 212 32.66 40.96 34.62
CA GLY A 212 33.41 41.17 33.37
C GLY A 212 33.63 39.87 32.60
N ALA A 213 34.02 38.80 33.30
CA ALA A 213 34.23 37.49 32.70
C ALA A 213 32.93 36.87 32.15
N ILE A 214 31.82 36.90 32.89
CA ILE A 214 30.52 36.37 32.43
C ILE A 214 30.00 37.17 31.25
N LEU A 215 29.93 38.50 31.34
CA LEU A 215 29.36 39.32 30.27
C LEU A 215 30.05 39.01 28.94
N THR A 216 31.37 38.88 28.99
CA THR A 216 32.21 38.53 27.85
C THR A 216 31.96 37.12 27.35
N THR A 217 31.97 36.14 28.26
CA THR A 217 31.77 34.71 28.00
C THR A 217 30.37 34.44 27.42
N THR A 218 29.35 35.04 28.00
CA THR A 218 27.94 34.91 27.60
C THR A 218 27.69 35.55 26.24
N VAL A 219 28.19 36.77 26.00
CA VAL A 219 28.04 37.42 24.68
C VAL A 219 28.85 36.67 23.61
N ALA A 220 30.07 36.22 23.93
CA ALA A 220 30.90 35.41 23.05
C ALA A 220 30.25 34.07 22.66
N ILE A 221 29.62 33.38 23.61
CA ILE A 221 28.94 32.11 23.39
C ILE A 221 27.60 32.31 22.66
N SER A 222 26.73 33.19 23.16
CA SER A 222 25.34 33.31 22.69
C SER A 222 25.20 34.05 21.37
N LYS A 223 25.92 35.16 21.19
CA LYS A 223 25.77 36.04 20.04
C LYS A 223 26.70 35.68 18.90
N PHE A 224 27.86 35.09 19.23
CA PHE A 224 28.92 34.87 18.24
C PHE A 224 29.41 33.43 18.11
N ASN A 225 28.77 32.48 18.81
CA ASN A 225 29.00 31.03 18.69
C ASN A 225 30.48 30.63 18.68
N MET A 226 31.28 31.23 19.58
CA MET A 226 32.74 31.02 19.59
C MET A 226 33.16 29.58 19.90
N PHE A 227 32.30 28.77 20.53
CA PHE A 227 32.60 27.39 20.95
C PHE A 227 31.45 26.39 20.66
N PRO A 228 31.08 26.17 19.39
CA PRO A 228 29.88 25.42 19.03
C PRO A 228 29.91 23.97 19.53
N ALA A 229 31.08 23.33 19.54
CA ALA A 229 31.23 21.95 20.02
C ALA A 229 31.15 21.80 21.56
N ALA A 230 31.35 22.88 22.32
CA ALA A 230 31.11 22.88 23.76
C ALA A 230 29.62 23.11 24.06
N VAL A 231 28.98 24.03 23.32
CA VAL A 231 27.56 24.35 23.43
C VAL A 231 26.66 23.21 22.94
N SER A 232 27.00 22.55 21.82
CA SER A 232 26.22 21.43 21.30
C SER A 232 26.16 20.26 22.27
N LYS A 233 27.23 20.04 23.04
CA LYS A 233 27.28 19.03 24.09
C LYS A 233 26.39 19.37 25.28
N ILE A 234 26.21 20.67 25.58
CA ILE A 234 25.25 21.15 26.59
C ILE A 234 23.81 21.05 26.05
N GLN A 235 23.59 21.28 24.76
CA GLN A 235 22.26 21.16 24.15
C GLN A 235 21.73 19.73 24.16
N THR A 236 22.61 18.71 24.04
CA THR A 236 22.25 17.28 24.14
C THR A 236 22.05 16.79 25.58
N PHE A 237 22.31 17.61 26.59
CA PHE A 237 21.99 17.25 27.96
C PHE A 237 20.47 17.15 28.14
N SER A 238 20.04 16.11 28.86
CA SER A 238 18.67 16.01 29.35
C SER A 238 18.34 17.24 30.20
N LEU A 239 17.06 17.62 30.28
CA LEU A 239 16.60 18.76 31.07
C LEU A 239 17.15 18.71 32.51
N ASN A 240 17.19 17.52 33.11
CA ASN A 240 17.75 17.28 34.44
C ASN A 240 19.24 17.63 34.53
N LYS A 241 20.04 17.27 33.52
CA LYS A 241 21.47 17.63 33.47
C LYS A 241 21.64 19.14 33.27
N LYS A 242 20.82 19.77 32.42
CA LYS A 242 20.84 21.23 32.23
C LYS A 242 20.51 21.98 33.52
N LEU A 243 19.48 21.55 34.24
CA LEU A 243 19.11 22.09 35.55
C LEU A 243 20.23 21.91 36.58
N PHE A 244 20.87 20.74 36.61
CA PHE A 244 22.00 20.49 37.52
C PHE A 244 23.19 21.41 37.25
N PHE A 245 23.64 21.53 36.00
CA PHE A 245 24.77 22.41 35.66
C PHE A 245 24.41 23.90 35.84
N ALA A 246 23.17 24.30 35.57
CA ALA A 246 22.70 25.65 35.86
C ALA A 246 22.74 25.92 37.38
N ALA A 247 22.26 25.00 38.20
CA ALA A 247 22.31 25.12 39.66
C ALA A 247 23.75 25.21 40.18
N LEU A 248 24.70 24.45 39.62
CA LEU A 248 26.11 24.48 40.01
C LEU A 248 26.75 25.86 39.83
N ILE A 249 26.25 26.68 38.90
CA ILE A 249 26.74 28.04 38.65
C ILE A 249 25.90 29.06 39.42
N VAL A 250 24.58 28.96 39.37
CA VAL A 250 23.66 29.93 39.96
C VAL A 250 23.72 29.92 41.48
N VAL A 251 23.84 28.74 42.11
CA VAL A 251 23.83 28.62 43.58
C VAL A 251 25.02 29.35 44.22
N PRO A 252 26.29 29.12 43.82
CA PRO A 252 27.41 29.90 44.36
C PRO A 252 27.27 31.40 44.13
N VAL A 253 26.72 31.80 42.98
CA VAL A 253 26.51 33.21 42.65
C VAL A 253 25.47 33.85 43.55
N VAL A 254 24.33 33.19 43.77
CA VAL A 254 23.28 33.65 44.69
C VAL A 254 23.79 33.71 46.13
N ILE A 255 24.58 32.71 46.56
CA ILE A 255 25.22 32.71 47.88
C ILE A 255 26.11 33.95 48.04
N LEU A 256 26.99 34.21 47.06
CA LEU A 256 27.96 35.30 47.14
C LEU A 256 27.35 36.69 46.97
N LEU A 257 26.37 36.85 46.07
CA LEU A 257 25.79 38.14 45.71
C LEU A 257 24.63 38.57 46.58
N ILE A 258 23.84 37.61 47.01
CA ILE A 258 22.58 37.87 47.68
C ILE A 258 22.71 37.43 49.11
N GLN A 259 23.02 36.15 49.33
CA GLN A 259 22.95 35.57 50.67
C GLN A 259 23.96 36.17 51.65
N ILE A 260 25.23 36.37 51.25
CA ILE A 260 26.26 36.95 52.13
C ILE A 260 25.99 38.44 52.41
N PRO A 261 25.76 39.32 51.40
CA PRO A 261 25.43 40.72 51.67
C PRO A 261 24.15 40.89 52.49
N LEU A 262 23.11 40.11 52.16
CA LEU A 262 21.84 40.13 52.89
C LEU A 262 22.01 39.61 54.32
N GLY A 263 22.86 38.59 54.51
CA GLY A 263 23.21 38.06 55.83
C GLY A 263 23.85 39.13 56.72
N ARG A 264 24.80 39.90 56.18
CA ARG A 264 25.44 41.02 56.90
C ARG A 264 24.46 42.14 57.21
N ILE A 265 23.66 42.56 56.22
CA ILE A 265 22.76 43.71 56.37
C ILE A 265 21.59 43.41 57.30
N LEU A 266 20.95 42.24 57.16
CA LEU A 266 19.74 41.92 57.92
C LEU A 266 20.00 41.38 59.32
N PHE A 267 21.12 40.66 59.52
CA PHE A 267 21.36 39.91 60.75
C PHE A 267 22.60 40.38 61.53
N ASP A 268 23.26 41.45 61.08
CA ASP A 268 24.47 42.04 61.70
C ASP A 268 25.49 40.98 62.15
N ILE A 269 25.74 40.00 61.27
CA ILE A 269 26.53 38.81 61.60
C ILE A 269 28.01 39.21 61.70
N GLN A 270 28.49 39.26 62.94
CA GLN A 270 29.87 39.67 63.24
C GLN A 270 30.78 38.52 63.63
N THR A 271 30.28 37.27 63.74
CA THR A 271 31.13 36.12 64.11
C THR A 271 31.15 35.00 63.06
N SER A 272 32.27 34.28 62.96
CA SER A 272 32.43 33.16 62.04
C SER A 272 31.49 31.99 62.35
N GLU A 273 31.13 31.80 63.62
CA GLU A 273 30.21 30.74 64.03
C GLU A 273 28.77 31.02 63.56
N GLU A 274 28.34 32.28 63.64
CA GLU A 274 27.05 32.71 63.10
C GLU A 274 27.02 32.63 61.57
N TRP A 275 28.13 32.96 60.88
CA TRP A 275 28.27 32.74 59.43
C TRP A 275 28.11 31.27 59.06
N GLN A 276 28.71 30.36 59.82
CA GLN A 276 28.56 28.92 59.61
C GLN A 276 27.11 28.46 59.82
N LYS A 277 26.46 28.91 60.91
CA LYS A 277 25.06 28.59 61.20
C LYS A 277 24.13 29.12 60.11
N TYR A 278 24.28 30.38 59.72
CA TYR A 278 23.50 31.01 58.64
C TYR A 278 23.70 30.27 57.31
N PHE A 279 24.94 29.96 56.96
CA PHE A 279 25.26 29.22 55.73
C PHE A 279 24.62 27.83 55.70
N ILE A 280 24.72 27.06 56.79
CA ILE A 280 24.10 25.73 56.90
C ILE A 280 22.58 25.82 56.80
N ILE A 281 21.96 26.78 57.49
CA ILE A 281 20.50 26.99 57.46
C ILE A 281 20.05 27.37 56.04
N SER A 282 20.77 28.27 55.37
CA SER A 282 20.43 28.66 54.00
C SER A 282 20.62 27.53 52.99
N ILE A 283 21.65 26.68 53.14
CA ILE A 283 21.81 25.49 52.29
C ILE A 283 20.65 24.53 52.53
N ALA A 284 20.31 24.23 53.78
CA ALA A 284 19.21 23.34 54.13
C ALA A 284 17.88 23.88 53.58
N GLY A 285 17.61 25.18 53.75
CA GLY A 285 16.44 25.86 53.18
C GLY A 285 16.43 25.83 51.65
N GLY A 286 17.58 26.07 51.02
CA GLY A 286 17.74 26.01 49.57
C GLY A 286 17.45 24.62 49.00
N ILE A 287 17.94 23.56 49.65
CA ILE A 287 17.66 22.16 49.27
C ILE A 287 16.17 21.86 49.41
N LEU A 288 15.53 22.32 50.49
CA LEU A 288 14.10 22.12 50.71
C LEU A 288 13.26 22.82 49.64
N VAL A 289 13.54 24.09 49.35
CA VAL A 289 12.86 24.85 48.28
C VAL A 289 13.09 24.21 46.91
N ALA A 290 14.32 23.78 46.61
CA ALA A 290 14.63 23.08 45.36
C ALA A 290 13.85 21.76 45.23
N GLY A 291 13.72 21.00 46.32
CA GLY A 291 12.94 19.77 46.35
C GLY A 291 11.46 20.02 46.10
N VAL A 292 10.87 21.03 46.75
CA VAL A 292 9.48 21.43 46.54
C VAL A 292 9.25 21.89 45.10
N MET A 293 10.13 22.75 44.56
CA MET A 293 10.04 23.20 43.18
C MET A 293 10.18 22.06 42.18
N ALA A 294 11.10 21.12 42.42
CA ALA A 294 11.25 19.94 41.57
C ALA A 294 9.99 19.07 41.57
N PHE A 295 9.35 18.89 42.74
CA PHE A 295 8.08 18.18 42.85
C PHE A 295 6.96 18.89 42.08
N ILE A 296 6.85 20.22 42.21
CA ILE A 296 5.86 21.04 41.50
C ILE A 296 6.07 20.93 39.98
N ILE A 297 7.31 21.14 39.49
CA ILE A 297 7.65 21.04 38.06
C ILE A 297 7.36 19.62 37.54
N SER A 298 7.71 18.59 38.31
CA SER A 298 7.43 17.22 37.92
C SER A 298 5.93 16.96 37.77
N ARG A 299 5.12 17.47 38.71
CA ARG A 299 3.67 17.23 38.73
C ARG A 299 2.91 18.06 37.69
N ILE A 300 3.26 19.32 37.52
CA ILE A 300 2.53 20.27 36.66
C ILE A 300 3.00 20.19 35.20
N ILE A 301 4.30 19.98 34.96
CA ILE A 301 4.87 20.07 33.61
C ILE A 301 5.32 18.69 33.12
N ALA A 302 6.20 18.02 33.87
CA ALA A 302 6.87 16.83 33.34
C ALA A 302 5.90 15.65 33.13
N ASN A 303 5.01 15.39 34.09
CA ASN A 303 4.09 14.25 34.02
C ASN A 303 3.08 14.37 32.87
N PRO A 304 2.38 15.51 32.65
CA PRO A 304 1.52 15.69 31.49
C PRO A 304 2.24 15.52 30.15
N ILE A 305 3.45 16.10 30.01
CA ILE A 305 4.24 15.98 28.78
C ILE A 305 4.66 14.52 28.53
N ASN A 306 5.04 13.78 29.57
CA ASN A 306 5.39 12.37 29.45
C ASN A 306 4.18 11.53 28.99
N LYS A 307 2.98 11.80 29.53
CA LYS A 307 1.73 11.14 29.09
C LYS A 307 1.42 11.44 27.62
N LEU A 308 1.52 12.70 27.21
CA LEU A 308 1.35 13.09 25.80
C LEU A 308 2.34 12.35 24.90
N THR A 309 3.60 12.26 25.32
CA THR A 309 4.66 11.57 24.56
C THR A 309 4.36 10.08 24.42
N GLU A 310 3.91 9.43 25.49
CA GLU A 310 3.54 8.01 25.49
C GLU A 310 2.41 7.72 24.50
N ILE A 311 1.33 8.50 24.55
CA ILE A 311 0.17 8.30 23.66
C ILE A 311 0.51 8.68 22.22
N THR A 312 1.34 9.70 22.01
CA THR A 312 1.87 10.04 20.68
C THR A 312 2.63 8.86 20.07
N SER A 313 3.42 8.14 20.87
CA SER A 313 4.12 6.93 20.40
C SER A 313 3.16 5.80 20.01
N GLN A 314 2.02 5.68 20.68
CA GLN A 314 0.98 4.71 20.31
C GLN A 314 0.28 5.09 19.00
N ILE A 315 -0.03 6.37 18.80
CA ILE A 315 -0.58 6.89 17.54
C ILE A 315 0.38 6.64 16.38
N GLN A 316 1.69 6.84 16.58
CA GLN A 316 2.71 6.54 15.57
C GLN A 316 2.71 5.04 15.15
N LYS A 317 2.30 4.14 16.04
CA LYS A 317 2.15 2.71 15.76
C LYS A 317 0.82 2.35 15.07
N GLY A 318 -0.03 3.33 14.78
CA GLY A 318 -1.32 3.15 14.11
C GLY A 318 -2.53 3.01 15.04
N ASN A 319 -2.36 3.19 16.36
CA ASN A 319 -3.44 3.13 17.34
C ASN A 319 -4.13 4.50 17.48
N TYR A 320 -4.89 4.89 16.46
CA TYR A 320 -5.60 6.18 16.42
C TYR A 320 -6.85 6.21 17.31
N GLY A 321 -7.26 7.41 17.76
CA GLY A 321 -8.44 7.62 18.61
C GLY A 321 -8.19 7.43 20.10
N LEU A 322 -6.94 7.20 20.51
CA LEU A 322 -6.54 7.28 21.91
C LEU A 322 -6.58 8.73 22.38
N LYS A 323 -7.07 8.93 23.61
CA LYS A 323 -7.19 10.25 24.24
C LYS A 323 -6.26 10.38 25.43
N VAL A 324 -5.73 11.57 25.60
CA VAL A 324 -4.93 11.97 26.74
C VAL A 324 -5.82 12.76 27.68
N ASP A 325 -5.95 12.25 28.91
CA ASP A 325 -6.70 12.90 29.99
C ASP A 325 -5.74 13.75 30.83
N ILE A 326 -5.76 15.05 30.59
CA ILE A 326 -5.00 16.07 31.32
C ILE A 326 -5.98 17.17 31.75
N ASN A 327 -6.31 17.19 33.05
CA ASN A 327 -7.05 18.28 33.67
C ASN A 327 -6.10 19.42 34.03
N SER A 328 -5.87 20.31 33.08
CA SER A 328 -5.11 21.54 33.29
C SER A 328 -5.80 22.70 32.56
N ASN A 329 -5.82 23.88 33.17
CA ASN A 329 -6.40 25.10 32.59
C ASN A 329 -5.33 26.01 31.96
N ASP A 330 -4.24 25.42 31.48
CA ASP A 330 -3.10 26.11 30.88
C ASP A 330 -2.87 25.61 29.43
N GLU A 331 -1.75 26.02 28.84
CA GLU A 331 -1.36 25.62 27.49
C GLU A 331 -1.17 24.11 27.34
N ILE A 332 -0.90 23.38 28.43
CA ILE A 332 -0.78 21.93 28.41
C ILE A 332 -2.17 21.28 28.27
N GLY A 333 -3.19 21.86 28.91
CA GLY A 333 -4.59 21.45 28.75
C GLY A 333 -5.08 21.66 27.32
N LEU A 334 -4.85 22.85 26.75
CA LEU A 334 -5.19 23.15 25.35
C LEU A 334 -4.45 22.22 24.36
N LEU A 335 -3.16 21.94 24.64
CA LEU A 335 -2.39 20.99 23.83
C LEU A 335 -2.98 19.58 23.90
N ALA A 336 -3.45 19.14 25.06
CA ALA A 336 -4.10 17.83 25.21
C ALA A 336 -5.44 17.77 24.44
N GLU A 337 -6.24 18.83 24.48
CA GLU A 337 -7.50 18.94 23.74
C GLU A 337 -7.27 18.88 22.22
N THR A 338 -6.40 19.75 21.70
CA THR A 338 -6.04 19.76 20.27
C THR A 338 -5.40 18.46 19.81
N PHE A 339 -4.60 17.81 20.67
CA PHE A 339 -4.06 16.48 20.41
C PHE A 339 -5.17 15.42 20.30
N ASN A 340 -6.17 15.47 21.19
CA ASN A 340 -7.31 14.55 21.16
C ASN A 340 -8.14 14.72 19.88
N GLU A 341 -8.38 15.96 19.44
CA GLU A 341 -9.08 16.26 18.17
C GLU A 341 -8.31 15.72 16.96
N MET A 342 -7.00 15.92 16.91
CA MET A 342 -6.13 15.37 15.86
C MET A 342 -6.19 13.83 15.85
N SER A 343 -6.10 13.19 17.01
CA SER A 343 -6.17 11.73 17.16
C SER A 343 -7.49 11.14 16.64
N ASP A 344 -8.61 11.79 16.96
CA ASP A 344 -9.94 11.42 16.46
C ASP A 344 -10.07 11.66 14.94
N THR A 345 -9.55 12.77 14.44
CA THR A 345 -9.54 13.09 12.99
C THR A 345 -8.76 12.07 12.20
N LEU A 346 -7.54 11.73 12.63
CA LEU A 346 -6.72 10.68 12.01
C LEU A 346 -7.42 9.32 12.00
N ARG A 347 -8.12 8.96 13.08
CA ARG A 347 -8.91 7.72 13.10
C ARG A 347 -10.00 7.72 12.02
N LYS A 348 -10.72 8.85 11.88
CA LYS A 348 -11.79 8.98 10.89
C LYS A 348 -11.24 8.90 9.46
N ASP A 349 -10.20 9.67 9.16
CA ASP A 349 -9.60 9.72 7.82
C ASP A 349 -8.98 8.37 7.43
N THR A 350 -8.29 7.71 8.36
CA THR A 350 -7.71 6.38 8.11
C THR A 350 -8.78 5.31 7.91
N PHE A 351 -9.91 5.40 8.62
CA PHE A 351 -11.06 4.54 8.40
C PHE A 351 -11.67 4.78 7.01
N GLU A 352 -11.91 6.04 6.64
CA GLU A 352 -12.46 6.41 5.33
C GLU A 352 -11.55 5.98 4.18
N LEU A 353 -10.23 6.16 4.32
CA LEU A 353 -9.25 5.69 3.34
C LEU A 353 -9.26 4.17 3.19
N LYS A 354 -9.34 3.42 4.29
CA LYS A 354 -9.47 1.95 4.24
C LYS A 354 -10.76 1.53 3.55
N GLU A 355 -11.87 2.21 3.80
CA GLU A 355 -13.15 1.94 3.15
C GLU A 355 -13.07 2.21 1.64
N LYS A 356 -12.49 3.35 1.23
CA LYS A 356 -12.25 3.67 -0.19
C LYS A 356 -11.34 2.63 -0.86
N GLN A 357 -10.25 2.21 -0.20
CA GLN A 357 -9.37 1.15 -0.71
C GLN A 357 -10.10 -0.18 -0.87
N HIS A 358 -10.92 -0.57 0.12
CA HIS A 358 -11.72 -1.79 0.04
C HIS A 358 -12.70 -1.73 -1.13
N ARG A 359 -13.40 -0.59 -1.30
CA ARG A 359 -14.33 -0.38 -2.41
C ARG A 359 -13.63 -0.46 -3.78
N ILE A 360 -12.46 0.15 -3.94
CA ILE A 360 -11.67 0.05 -5.18
C ILE A 360 -11.25 -1.41 -5.43
N SER A 361 -10.77 -2.12 -4.42
CA SER A 361 -10.38 -3.53 -4.55
C SER A 361 -11.54 -4.43 -4.99
N LEU A 362 -12.75 -4.20 -4.45
CA LEU A 362 -13.96 -4.90 -4.88
C LEU A 362 -14.27 -4.64 -6.37
N LEU A 363 -14.17 -3.39 -6.82
CA LEU A 363 -14.41 -3.04 -8.23
C LEU A 363 -13.38 -3.69 -9.16
N ILE A 364 -12.09 -3.69 -8.80
CA ILE A 364 -11.03 -4.35 -9.58
C ILE A 364 -11.30 -5.86 -9.65
N ASN A 365 -11.66 -6.49 -8.53
CA ASN A 365 -11.94 -7.93 -8.50
C ASN A 365 -13.18 -8.28 -9.32
N ALA A 366 -14.24 -7.46 -9.25
CA ALA A 366 -15.44 -7.63 -10.08
C ALA A 366 -15.13 -7.45 -11.58
N PHE A 367 -14.29 -6.46 -11.93
CA PHE A 367 -13.80 -6.26 -13.28
C PHE A 367 -13.01 -7.46 -13.80
N GLU A 368 -12.05 -7.97 -13.02
CA GLU A 368 -11.20 -9.11 -13.38
C GLU A 368 -11.97 -10.43 -13.51
N LYS A 369 -12.95 -10.68 -12.63
CA LYS A 369 -13.74 -11.92 -12.61
C LYS A 369 -14.99 -11.89 -13.50
N SER A 370 -15.26 -10.78 -14.18
CA SER A 370 -16.40 -10.68 -15.08
C SER A 370 -16.29 -11.69 -16.23
N ASN A 371 -17.39 -12.37 -16.55
CA ASN A 371 -17.47 -13.26 -17.71
C ASN A 371 -17.54 -12.50 -19.04
N ALA A 372 -17.76 -11.18 -19.01
CA ALA A 372 -17.67 -10.33 -20.18
C ALA A 372 -16.20 -9.96 -20.44
N SER A 373 -15.82 -9.90 -21.71
CA SER A 373 -14.51 -9.39 -22.12
C SER A 373 -14.57 -7.86 -22.10
N ILE A 374 -13.75 -7.22 -21.26
CA ILE A 374 -13.78 -5.77 -21.03
C ILE A 374 -12.40 -5.17 -21.30
N CYS A 375 -12.35 -4.10 -22.08
CA CYS A 375 -11.15 -3.35 -22.40
C CYS A 375 -11.43 -1.84 -22.44
N ALA A 376 -10.68 -1.07 -21.68
CA ALA A 376 -10.65 0.39 -21.75
C ALA A 376 -9.45 0.85 -22.58
N PHE A 377 -9.66 1.76 -23.51
CA PHE A 377 -8.61 2.31 -24.37
C PHE A 377 -8.77 3.82 -24.55
N ASP A 378 -7.68 4.53 -24.80
CA ASP A 378 -7.69 5.98 -25.00
C ASP A 378 -8.29 6.38 -26.37
N VAL A 379 -8.40 7.68 -26.64
CA VAL A 379 -8.93 8.21 -27.92
C VAL A 379 -8.06 7.78 -29.13
N LEU A 380 -6.78 7.46 -28.92
CA LEU A 380 -5.85 7.00 -29.95
C LEU A 380 -5.90 5.47 -30.15
N GLY A 381 -6.62 4.73 -29.30
CA GLY A 381 -6.71 3.27 -29.36
C GLY A 381 -5.70 2.53 -28.47
N ASN A 382 -4.89 3.21 -27.67
CA ASN A 382 -3.95 2.53 -26.77
C ASN A 382 -4.71 1.93 -25.59
N ILE A 383 -4.43 0.67 -25.28
CA ILE A 383 -5.16 -0.03 -24.22
C ILE A 383 -4.69 0.50 -22.86
N LEU A 384 -5.62 1.02 -22.08
CA LEU A 384 -5.39 1.55 -20.74
C LEU A 384 -5.51 0.45 -19.69
N GLU A 385 -6.56 -0.37 -19.81
CA GLU A 385 -6.85 -1.46 -18.86
C GLU A 385 -7.68 -2.55 -19.54
N LEU A 386 -7.53 -3.80 -19.11
CA LEU A 386 -8.29 -4.93 -19.65
C LEU A 386 -8.47 -6.02 -18.59
N ASN A 387 -9.57 -6.77 -18.65
CA ASN A 387 -9.79 -7.86 -17.72
C ASN A 387 -9.25 -9.20 -18.24
N THR A 388 -9.17 -10.18 -17.35
CA THR A 388 -8.69 -11.54 -17.69
C THR A 388 -9.47 -12.18 -18.84
N GLN A 389 -10.78 -11.93 -18.93
CA GLN A 389 -11.61 -12.47 -20.01
C GLN A 389 -11.26 -11.90 -21.39
N PHE A 390 -10.89 -10.61 -21.46
CA PHE A 390 -10.38 -10.01 -22.68
C PHE A 390 -9.06 -10.66 -23.12
N ALA A 391 -8.13 -10.87 -22.18
CA ALA A 391 -6.88 -11.57 -22.47
C ALA A 391 -7.11 -13.01 -23.00
N PHE A 392 -8.10 -13.71 -22.45
CA PHE A 392 -8.50 -15.05 -22.92
C PHE A 392 -9.06 -15.03 -24.34
N LEU A 393 -9.89 -14.02 -24.68
CA LEU A 393 -10.47 -13.89 -26.03
C LEU A 393 -9.38 -13.77 -27.11
N TYR A 394 -8.34 -12.99 -26.85
CA TYR A 394 -7.21 -12.75 -27.76
C TYR A 394 -6.03 -13.72 -27.58
N LYS A 395 -6.21 -14.76 -26.73
CA LYS A 395 -5.21 -15.82 -26.47
C LYS A 395 -3.80 -15.29 -26.17
N SER A 396 -3.72 -14.18 -25.43
CA SER A 396 -2.47 -13.46 -25.16
C SER A 396 -2.43 -13.04 -23.70
N SER A 397 -1.24 -12.73 -23.17
CA SER A 397 -1.11 -12.23 -21.80
C SER A 397 -1.53 -10.76 -21.71
N LYS A 398 -2.11 -10.39 -20.57
CA LYS A 398 -2.52 -9.01 -20.25
C LYS A 398 -1.36 -8.02 -20.43
N GLU A 399 -0.18 -8.35 -19.91
CA GLU A 399 1.03 -7.52 -20.00
C GLU A 399 1.47 -7.21 -21.43
N LYS A 400 1.25 -8.15 -22.36
CA LYS A 400 1.57 -7.97 -23.78
C LYS A 400 0.50 -7.12 -24.46
N LEU A 401 -0.77 -7.34 -24.14
CA LEU A 401 -1.89 -6.60 -24.72
C LEU A 401 -1.90 -5.13 -24.30
N LEU A 402 -1.59 -4.83 -23.03
CA LEU A 402 -1.53 -3.46 -22.50
C LEU A 402 -0.51 -2.55 -23.22
N LYS A 403 0.47 -3.12 -23.94
CA LYS A 403 1.49 -2.36 -24.67
C LYS A 403 1.13 -2.07 -26.12
N ASN A 404 -0.04 -2.52 -26.57
CA ASN A 404 -0.45 -2.46 -27.95
C ASN A 404 -1.68 -1.58 -28.14
N ASN A 405 -1.94 -1.26 -29.41
CA ASN A 405 -3.14 -0.55 -29.82
C ASN A 405 -4.28 -1.54 -30.16
N ILE A 406 -5.50 -1.24 -29.74
CA ILE A 406 -6.68 -2.08 -29.94
C ILE A 406 -6.96 -2.35 -31.44
N TYR A 407 -6.71 -1.35 -32.30
CA TYR A 407 -6.92 -1.46 -33.75
C TYR A 407 -5.87 -2.34 -34.43
N GLU A 408 -4.68 -2.51 -33.84
CA GLU A 408 -3.62 -3.37 -34.37
C GLU A 408 -3.86 -4.83 -34.00
N ILE A 409 -4.17 -5.09 -32.72
CA ILE A 409 -4.39 -6.45 -32.22
C ILE A 409 -5.57 -7.11 -32.96
N THR A 410 -6.62 -6.33 -33.25
CA THR A 410 -7.83 -6.83 -33.92
C THR A 410 -7.64 -7.12 -35.40
N LYS A 411 -6.66 -6.51 -36.07
CA LYS A 411 -6.33 -6.77 -37.48
C LYS A 411 -5.42 -7.98 -37.68
N HIS A 412 -4.57 -8.29 -36.70
CA HIS A 412 -3.60 -9.38 -36.82
C HIS A 412 -4.20 -10.77 -36.61
N GLU A 413 -5.37 -10.86 -35.98
CA GLU A 413 -6.04 -12.14 -35.71
C GLU A 413 -7.18 -12.36 -36.71
N ASN A 414 -6.97 -13.20 -37.72
CA ASN A 414 -7.96 -13.47 -38.79
C ASN A 414 -9.36 -13.88 -38.26
N SER A 415 -9.43 -14.48 -37.07
CA SER A 415 -10.67 -14.86 -36.39
C SER A 415 -11.50 -13.68 -35.87
N LEU A 416 -10.91 -12.48 -35.77
CA LEU A 416 -11.49 -11.27 -35.19
C LEU A 416 -11.66 -10.12 -36.20
N ASN A 417 -11.55 -10.41 -37.51
CA ASN A 417 -11.69 -9.40 -38.56
C ASN A 417 -13.03 -8.64 -38.51
N GLU A 418 -14.14 -9.33 -38.18
CA GLU A 418 -15.44 -8.67 -38.03
C GLU A 418 -15.42 -7.68 -36.85
N LEU A 419 -14.74 -8.00 -35.74
CA LEU A 419 -14.60 -7.14 -34.59
C LEU A 419 -13.77 -5.88 -34.91
N SER A 420 -12.73 -6.02 -35.74
CA SER A 420 -11.97 -4.87 -36.27
C SER A 420 -12.82 -3.95 -37.16
N THR A 421 -13.76 -4.54 -37.91
CA THR A 421 -14.67 -3.81 -38.80
C THR A 421 -15.70 -3.03 -37.99
N SER A 422 -16.27 -3.65 -36.95
CA SER A 422 -17.19 -2.99 -36.02
C SER A 422 -16.52 -1.84 -35.25
N LEU A 423 -15.28 -2.05 -34.77
CA LEU A 423 -14.49 -1.00 -34.13
C LEU A 423 -14.22 0.19 -35.08
N ALA A 424 -14.02 -0.05 -36.37
CA ALA A 424 -13.81 1.01 -37.35
C ALA A 424 -15.08 1.82 -37.66
N LYS A 425 -16.28 1.27 -37.42
CA LYS A 425 -17.56 1.99 -37.58
C LYS A 425 -17.82 2.96 -36.42
N TYR A 426 -17.17 2.76 -35.28
CA TYR A 426 -17.36 3.58 -34.10
C TYR A 426 -16.78 4.99 -34.30
N ASN A 427 -17.59 6.02 -34.07
CA ASN A 427 -17.25 7.43 -34.32
C ASN A 427 -16.92 8.22 -33.03
N GLY A 428 -16.70 7.54 -31.90
CA GLY A 428 -16.23 8.18 -30.67
C GLY A 428 -17.26 8.97 -29.86
N SER A 429 -18.52 9.04 -30.31
CA SER A 429 -19.48 10.05 -29.81
C SER A 429 -20.77 9.49 -29.19
N VAL A 430 -21.13 8.24 -29.48
CA VAL A 430 -22.41 7.62 -29.06
C VAL A 430 -22.16 6.16 -28.71
N ASN A 431 -22.92 5.62 -27.75
CA ASN A 431 -22.91 4.18 -27.49
C ASN A 431 -23.16 3.39 -28.78
N PHE A 432 -22.26 2.48 -29.08
CA PHE A 432 -22.32 1.62 -30.25
C PHE A 432 -22.54 0.18 -29.82
N GLU A 433 -23.50 -0.49 -30.42
CA GLU A 433 -23.87 -1.87 -30.12
C GLU A 433 -24.01 -2.65 -31.43
N GLU A 434 -23.31 -3.77 -31.56
CA GLU A 434 -23.38 -4.62 -32.75
C GLU A 434 -23.17 -6.10 -32.37
N GLU A 435 -23.95 -6.98 -33.00
CA GLU A 435 -23.71 -8.42 -32.93
C GLU A 435 -22.65 -8.82 -33.98
N VAL A 436 -21.62 -9.54 -33.53
CA VAL A 436 -20.50 -9.94 -34.37
C VAL A 436 -20.29 -11.45 -34.30
N LYS A 437 -20.03 -12.07 -35.45
CA LYS A 437 -19.80 -13.51 -35.56
C LYS A 437 -18.31 -13.79 -35.72
N ILE A 438 -17.68 -14.27 -34.66
CA ILE A 438 -16.26 -14.64 -34.71
C ILE A 438 -16.10 -16.11 -35.06
N SER A 439 -15.13 -16.42 -35.91
CA SER A 439 -14.78 -17.80 -36.24
C SER A 439 -13.67 -18.27 -35.32
N THR A 440 -13.98 -19.18 -34.40
CA THR A 440 -12.98 -19.78 -33.52
C THR A 440 -12.59 -21.18 -34.02
N GLY A 441 -11.42 -21.69 -33.60
CA GLY A 441 -11.00 -23.06 -33.95
C GLY A 441 -11.97 -24.17 -33.51
N ASN A 442 -12.91 -23.85 -32.60
CA ASN A 442 -13.94 -24.76 -32.09
C ASN A 442 -15.34 -24.46 -32.68
N GLY A 443 -15.44 -23.63 -33.73
CA GLY A 443 -16.70 -23.23 -34.37
C GLY A 443 -16.98 -21.72 -34.28
N ALA A 444 -18.12 -21.30 -34.83
CA ALA A 444 -18.54 -19.90 -34.80
C ALA A 444 -19.11 -19.53 -33.42
N LYS A 445 -18.69 -18.37 -32.90
CA LYS A 445 -19.28 -17.74 -31.70
C LYS A 445 -19.94 -16.43 -32.07
N PHE A 446 -20.98 -16.07 -31.34
CA PHE A 446 -21.67 -14.79 -31.46
C PHE A 446 -21.32 -13.93 -30.25
N LEU A 447 -20.82 -12.72 -30.51
CA LEU A 447 -20.50 -11.73 -29.49
C LEU A 447 -21.40 -10.52 -29.65
N LEU A 448 -21.95 -10.02 -28.55
CA LEU A 448 -22.54 -8.68 -28.49
C LEU A 448 -21.45 -7.70 -28.08
N LEU A 449 -21.08 -6.80 -28.99
CA LEU A 449 -20.08 -5.76 -28.75
C LEU A 449 -20.78 -4.46 -28.36
N THR A 450 -20.36 -3.87 -27.26
CA THR A 450 -20.77 -2.55 -26.81
C THR A 450 -19.55 -1.67 -26.65
N ILE A 451 -19.53 -0.50 -27.29
CA ILE A 451 -18.47 0.52 -27.14
C ILE A 451 -19.13 1.79 -26.61
N SER A 452 -18.61 2.29 -25.49
CA SER A 452 -19.13 3.50 -24.83
C SER A 452 -17.99 4.44 -24.41
N PRO A 453 -18.12 5.76 -24.59
CA PRO A 453 -17.11 6.70 -24.12
C PRO A 453 -17.15 6.83 -22.59
N PHE A 454 -15.98 7.03 -21.95
CA PHE A 454 -15.89 7.37 -20.54
C PHE A 454 -15.06 8.64 -20.31
N TYR A 455 -15.26 9.31 -19.19
CA TYR A 455 -14.74 10.64 -18.87
C TYR A 455 -14.04 10.62 -17.51
N PHE A 456 -12.92 11.32 -17.34
CA PHE A 456 -12.23 11.44 -16.05
C PHE A 456 -12.79 12.57 -15.19
N ASP A 457 -12.85 13.81 -15.71
CA ASP A 457 -13.33 15.00 -14.96
C ASP A 457 -13.83 16.16 -15.87
N THR A 458 -13.86 15.99 -17.20
CA THR A 458 -14.22 17.05 -18.18
C THR A 458 -15.24 16.55 -19.22
N ASP A 459 -15.86 17.47 -19.98
CA ASP A 459 -16.74 17.15 -21.13
C ASP A 459 -16.01 16.50 -22.32
N GLN A 460 -14.69 16.32 -22.27
CA GLN A 460 -13.92 15.60 -23.29
C GLN A 460 -13.75 14.13 -22.89
N ALA A 461 -14.13 13.23 -23.79
CA ALA A 461 -13.99 11.79 -23.58
C ALA A 461 -12.52 11.43 -23.30
N ALA A 462 -12.29 10.78 -22.16
CA ALA A 462 -10.98 10.29 -21.77
C ALA A 462 -10.56 9.05 -22.58
N GLY A 463 -11.54 8.27 -23.01
CA GLY A 463 -11.34 7.05 -23.76
C GLY A 463 -12.66 6.33 -24.00
N ASN A 464 -12.56 5.07 -24.41
CA ASN A 464 -13.70 4.22 -24.71
C ASN A 464 -13.59 2.90 -23.96
N LEU A 465 -14.73 2.38 -23.52
CA LEU A 465 -14.91 1.10 -22.90
C LEU A 465 -15.56 0.15 -23.90
N LEU A 466 -14.82 -0.86 -24.33
CA LEU A 466 -15.29 -1.99 -25.11
C LEU A 466 -15.69 -3.13 -24.18
N ILE A 467 -16.92 -3.60 -24.32
CA ILE A 467 -17.46 -4.78 -23.65
C ILE A 467 -17.90 -5.77 -24.74
N ALA A 468 -17.46 -7.02 -24.63
CA ALA A 468 -17.87 -8.09 -25.51
C ALA A 468 -18.45 -9.25 -24.69
N VAL A 469 -19.72 -9.59 -24.93
CA VAL A 469 -20.45 -10.67 -24.24
C VAL A 469 -20.71 -11.83 -25.19
N ASP A 470 -20.41 -13.06 -24.78
CA ASP A 470 -20.71 -14.27 -25.56
C ASP A 470 -22.21 -14.59 -25.48
N ILE A 471 -22.91 -14.40 -26.60
CA ILE A 471 -24.36 -14.65 -26.75
C ILE A 471 -24.64 -15.91 -27.58
N THR A 472 -23.65 -16.78 -27.79
CA THR A 472 -23.78 -17.97 -28.63
C THR A 472 -24.91 -18.88 -28.17
N HIS A 473 -25.01 -19.14 -26.86
CA HIS A 473 -26.08 -19.98 -26.31
C HIS A 473 -27.47 -19.34 -26.47
N ILE A 474 -27.57 -18.02 -26.36
CA ILE A 474 -28.82 -17.28 -26.58
C ILE A 474 -29.26 -17.46 -28.03
N LYS A 475 -28.37 -17.27 -29.02
CA LYS A 475 -28.68 -17.48 -30.44
C LYS A 475 -29.09 -18.90 -30.79
N ILE A 476 -28.50 -19.91 -30.14
CA ILE A 476 -28.91 -21.31 -30.32
C ILE A 476 -30.34 -21.51 -29.81
N LEU A 477 -30.66 -20.99 -28.62
CA LEU A 477 -32.00 -21.09 -28.04
C LEU A 477 -33.04 -20.33 -28.87
N GLU A 478 -32.74 -19.12 -29.35
CA GLU A 478 -33.62 -18.35 -30.23
C GLU A 478 -33.98 -19.14 -31.50
N ASN A 479 -32.99 -19.75 -32.15
CA ASN A 479 -33.21 -20.58 -33.33
C ASN A 479 -34.04 -21.85 -33.04
N GLN A 480 -33.80 -22.49 -31.88
CA GLN A 480 -34.59 -23.65 -31.45
C GLN A 480 -36.05 -23.28 -31.17
N LEU A 481 -36.27 -22.14 -30.51
CA LEU A 481 -37.60 -21.62 -30.22
C LEU A 481 -38.34 -21.28 -31.52
N ALA A 482 -37.70 -20.54 -32.44
CA ALA A 482 -38.29 -20.20 -33.73
C ALA A 482 -38.67 -21.46 -34.54
N LYS A 483 -37.84 -22.50 -34.51
CA LYS A 483 -38.16 -23.81 -35.14
C LYS A 483 -39.35 -24.48 -34.46
N SER A 484 -39.42 -24.44 -33.13
CA SER A 484 -40.53 -25.01 -32.34
C SER A 484 -41.86 -24.30 -32.62
N GLU A 485 -41.86 -22.96 -32.63
CA GLU A 485 -43.04 -22.15 -32.94
C GLU A 485 -43.56 -22.42 -34.36
N LYS A 486 -42.66 -22.48 -35.34
CA LYS A 486 -42.99 -22.82 -36.73
C LYS A 486 -43.65 -24.20 -36.83
N LEU A 487 -43.12 -25.20 -36.10
CA LEU A 487 -43.68 -26.56 -36.07
C LEU A 487 -45.05 -26.61 -35.37
N ALA A 488 -45.22 -25.87 -34.27
CA ALA A 488 -46.49 -25.81 -33.55
C ALA A 488 -47.59 -25.14 -34.40
N ALA A 489 -47.26 -24.03 -35.09
CA ALA A 489 -48.18 -23.35 -36.00
C ALA A 489 -48.60 -24.26 -37.16
N LEU A 490 -47.62 -24.94 -37.80
CA LEU A 490 -47.88 -25.94 -38.84
C LEU A 490 -48.78 -27.06 -38.31
N GLY A 491 -48.54 -27.50 -37.07
CA GLY A 491 -49.31 -28.59 -36.48
C GLY A 491 -50.77 -28.25 -36.21
N LYS A 492 -51.04 -27.02 -35.76
CA LYS A 492 -52.40 -26.51 -35.56
C LYS A 492 -53.14 -26.35 -36.88
N MET A 493 -52.49 -25.82 -37.91
CA MET A 493 -53.06 -25.70 -39.26
C MET A 493 -53.36 -27.06 -39.88
N ALA A 494 -52.41 -28.00 -39.80
CA ALA A 494 -52.59 -29.38 -40.24
C ALA A 494 -53.78 -30.06 -39.56
N ALA A 495 -54.00 -29.81 -38.26
CA ALA A 495 -55.13 -30.38 -37.52
C ALA A 495 -56.49 -29.91 -38.02
N VAL A 496 -56.63 -28.61 -38.32
CA VAL A 496 -57.86 -28.04 -38.87
C VAL A 496 -58.10 -28.54 -40.29
N LEU A 497 -57.10 -28.44 -41.16
CA LEU A 497 -57.21 -28.89 -42.55
C LEU A 497 -57.52 -30.38 -42.66
N ALA A 498 -56.93 -31.20 -41.79
CA ALA A 498 -57.21 -32.62 -41.79
C ALA A 498 -58.67 -32.95 -41.45
N HIS A 499 -59.27 -32.22 -40.50
CA HIS A 499 -60.69 -32.37 -40.19
C HIS A 499 -61.57 -31.93 -41.36
N GLU A 500 -61.24 -30.80 -41.99
CA GLU A 500 -61.96 -30.26 -43.14
C GLU A 500 -61.83 -31.09 -44.42
N ILE A 501 -60.71 -31.81 -44.63
CA ILE A 501 -60.50 -32.71 -45.77
C ILE A 501 -61.10 -34.11 -45.51
N LYS A 502 -61.00 -34.62 -44.27
CA LYS A 502 -61.57 -35.93 -43.92
C LYS A 502 -63.08 -35.98 -44.13
N THR A 503 -63.77 -34.87 -43.87
CA THR A 503 -65.23 -34.76 -44.02
C THR A 503 -65.72 -34.99 -45.46
N PRO A 504 -65.26 -34.25 -46.49
CA PRO A 504 -65.65 -34.49 -47.88
C PRO A 504 -65.14 -35.85 -48.38
N LEU A 505 -63.93 -36.30 -48.00
CA LEU A 505 -63.45 -37.63 -48.39
C LEU A 505 -64.34 -38.77 -47.86
N THR A 506 -64.82 -38.66 -46.62
CA THR A 506 -65.73 -39.66 -46.04
C THR A 506 -67.06 -39.67 -46.78
N SER A 507 -67.58 -38.49 -47.16
CA SER A 507 -68.80 -38.36 -47.98
C SER A 507 -68.62 -38.97 -49.38
N ILE A 508 -67.51 -38.67 -50.06
CA ILE A 508 -67.22 -39.24 -51.39
C ILE A 508 -67.09 -40.77 -51.28
N LYS A 509 -66.39 -41.28 -50.26
CA LYS A 509 -66.26 -42.72 -50.02
C LYS A 509 -67.62 -43.39 -49.81
N MET A 510 -68.45 -42.83 -48.94
CA MET A 510 -69.77 -43.37 -48.62
C MET A 510 -70.65 -43.44 -49.87
N ASN A 511 -70.68 -42.38 -50.68
CA ASN A 511 -71.46 -42.38 -51.92
C ASN A 511 -70.87 -43.36 -52.97
N SER A 512 -69.54 -43.45 -53.07
CA SER A 512 -68.84 -44.43 -53.93
C SER A 512 -69.19 -45.87 -53.54
N ASP A 513 -69.12 -46.19 -52.24
CA ASP A 513 -69.45 -47.52 -51.71
C ASP A 513 -70.95 -47.84 -51.92
N ILE A 514 -71.85 -46.87 -51.69
CA ILE A 514 -73.30 -47.03 -51.98
C ILE A 514 -73.54 -47.30 -53.47
N LEU A 515 -72.91 -46.53 -54.38
CA LEU A 515 -73.07 -46.74 -55.83
C LEU A 515 -72.52 -48.09 -56.28
N ALA A 516 -71.43 -48.56 -55.66
CA ALA A 516 -70.85 -49.87 -55.91
C ALA A 516 -71.76 -51.04 -55.47
N GLU A 517 -72.62 -50.82 -54.47
CA GLU A 517 -73.49 -51.85 -53.89
C GLU A 517 -74.94 -51.80 -54.41
N SER A 518 -75.39 -50.64 -54.91
CA SER A 518 -76.80 -50.39 -55.29
C SER A 518 -77.12 -50.45 -56.79
N ILE A 519 -76.11 -50.56 -57.66
CA ILE A 519 -76.26 -50.55 -59.12
C ILE A 519 -75.54 -51.77 -59.72
N ASP A 520 -76.13 -52.38 -60.75
CA ASP A 520 -75.47 -53.44 -61.53
C ASP A 520 -74.41 -52.79 -62.46
N LEU A 521 -73.23 -52.58 -61.91
CA LEU A 521 -72.12 -51.88 -62.58
C LEU A 521 -71.49 -52.75 -63.66
N THR A 522 -71.16 -52.15 -64.81
CA THR A 522 -70.32 -52.79 -65.83
C THR A 522 -68.91 -53.04 -65.28
N ASP A 523 -68.15 -53.93 -65.93
CA ASP A 523 -66.77 -54.21 -65.49
C ASP A 523 -65.86 -52.96 -65.57
N GLU A 524 -66.12 -52.04 -66.52
CA GLU A 524 -65.43 -50.74 -66.61
C GLU A 524 -65.80 -49.79 -65.46
N ASP A 525 -67.06 -49.78 -65.03
CA ASP A 525 -67.52 -48.98 -63.89
C ASP A 525 -66.93 -49.50 -62.57
N LYS A 526 -66.88 -50.83 -62.39
CA LYS A 526 -66.23 -51.46 -61.23
C LYS A 526 -64.74 -51.12 -61.16
N TYR A 527 -64.04 -51.15 -62.30
CA TYR A 527 -62.64 -50.74 -62.38
C TYR A 527 -62.46 -49.27 -62.00
N SER A 528 -63.32 -48.39 -62.51
CA SER A 528 -63.31 -46.95 -62.21
C SER A 528 -63.59 -46.64 -60.74
N MET A 529 -64.56 -47.33 -60.14
CA MET A 529 -64.86 -47.24 -58.70
C MET A 529 -63.71 -47.75 -57.84
N GLY A 530 -63.02 -48.82 -58.27
CA GLY A 530 -61.80 -49.30 -57.65
C GLY A 530 -60.68 -48.24 -57.61
N ILE A 531 -60.51 -47.48 -58.68
CA ILE A 531 -59.53 -46.37 -58.74
C ILE A 531 -59.94 -45.23 -57.80
N ILE A 532 -61.21 -44.82 -57.81
CA ILE A 532 -61.73 -43.75 -56.93
C ILE A 532 -61.52 -44.12 -55.46
N ASN A 533 -61.92 -45.33 -55.06
CA ASN A 533 -61.73 -45.80 -53.70
C ASN A 533 -60.25 -45.90 -53.31
N LYS A 534 -59.37 -46.30 -54.23
CA LYS A 534 -57.91 -46.29 -54.02
C LYS A 534 -57.38 -44.89 -53.74
N GLU A 535 -57.77 -43.88 -54.54
CA GLU A 535 -57.31 -42.50 -54.34
C GLU A 535 -57.91 -41.84 -53.09
N ILE A 536 -59.16 -42.14 -52.72
CA ILE A 536 -59.75 -41.67 -51.45
C ILE A 536 -59.00 -42.26 -50.25
N ASN A 537 -58.66 -43.55 -50.29
CA ASN A 537 -57.88 -44.18 -49.23
C ASN A 537 -56.46 -43.58 -49.15
N ARG A 538 -55.84 -43.29 -50.31
CA ARG A 538 -54.56 -42.59 -50.38
C ARG A 538 -54.61 -41.19 -49.75
N LEU A 539 -55.61 -40.38 -50.09
CA LEU A 539 -55.80 -39.05 -49.51
C LEU A 539 -56.07 -39.10 -47.99
N ASN A 540 -56.86 -40.07 -47.53
CA ASN A 540 -57.07 -40.30 -46.10
C ASN A 540 -55.77 -40.65 -45.37
N ASN A 541 -54.91 -41.45 -45.98
CA ASN A 541 -53.61 -41.80 -45.40
C ASN A 541 -52.65 -40.60 -45.38
N LEU A 542 -52.63 -39.79 -46.43
CA LEU A 542 -51.90 -38.51 -46.48
C LEU A 542 -52.30 -37.57 -45.34
N VAL A 543 -53.60 -37.38 -45.14
CA VAL A 543 -54.15 -36.56 -44.06
C VAL A 543 -53.72 -37.08 -42.69
N LYS A 544 -53.75 -38.40 -42.47
CA LYS A 544 -53.26 -39.02 -41.23
C LYS A 544 -51.77 -38.79 -41.00
N GLN A 545 -50.94 -38.91 -42.05
CA GLN A 545 -49.49 -38.70 -41.95
C GLN A 545 -49.16 -37.24 -41.58
N VAL A 546 -49.81 -36.28 -42.22
CA VAL A 546 -49.65 -34.84 -41.92
C VAL A 546 -50.05 -34.52 -40.47
N LEU A 547 -51.19 -35.05 -40.02
CA LEU A 547 -51.65 -34.93 -38.63
C LEU A 547 -50.68 -35.51 -37.61
N GLN A 548 -50.11 -36.66 -37.94
CA GLN A 548 -49.20 -37.36 -37.05
C GLN A 548 -47.85 -36.64 -36.95
N PHE A 549 -47.36 -36.10 -38.06
CA PHE A 549 -46.17 -35.25 -38.06
C PHE A 549 -46.40 -33.95 -37.28
N ALA A 550 -47.59 -33.38 -37.37
CA ALA A 550 -48.02 -32.17 -36.67
C ALA A 550 -48.16 -32.34 -35.15
N ARG A 551 -48.72 -33.47 -34.68
CA ARG A 551 -48.97 -33.69 -33.26
C ARG A 551 -47.72 -34.15 -32.51
N GLN A 552 -47.59 -33.67 -31.29
CA GLN A 552 -46.63 -34.18 -30.31
C GLN A 552 -47.41 -35.13 -29.41
N VAL A 553 -47.30 -36.44 -29.67
CA VAL A 553 -47.98 -37.48 -28.89
C VAL A 553 -47.01 -37.97 -27.80
N GLU A 554 -47.48 -38.07 -26.56
CA GLU A 554 -46.72 -38.73 -25.49
C GLU A 554 -46.55 -40.22 -25.81
N LEU A 555 -45.36 -40.76 -25.58
CA LEU A 555 -45.05 -42.16 -25.89
C LEU A 555 -45.63 -43.09 -24.81
N ASP A 556 -46.38 -44.12 -25.20
CA ASP A 556 -46.83 -45.19 -24.30
C ASP A 556 -45.75 -46.29 -24.25
N LYS A 557 -44.72 -46.06 -23.43
CA LYS A 557 -43.55 -46.95 -23.37
C LYS A 557 -43.84 -48.21 -22.56
N LYS A 558 -43.62 -49.38 -23.16
CA LYS A 558 -43.74 -50.70 -22.51
C LYS A 558 -42.51 -51.55 -22.82
N TRP A 559 -42.22 -52.50 -21.93
CA TRP A 559 -41.17 -53.49 -22.18
C TRP A 559 -41.66 -54.55 -23.15
N PHE A 560 -40.94 -54.75 -24.26
CA PHE A 560 -41.18 -55.84 -25.21
C PHE A 560 -39.87 -56.28 -25.86
N ASP A 561 -39.85 -57.47 -26.48
CA ASP A 561 -38.69 -57.94 -27.25
C ASP A 561 -38.76 -57.39 -28.68
N ILE A 562 -37.68 -56.76 -29.14
CA ILE A 562 -37.61 -56.21 -30.50
C ILE A 562 -37.86 -57.27 -31.57
N LYS A 563 -37.50 -58.53 -31.31
CA LYS A 563 -37.69 -59.63 -32.24
C LYS A 563 -39.16 -59.94 -32.49
N ASP A 564 -39.99 -59.90 -31.44
CA ASP A 564 -41.44 -60.10 -31.54
C ASP A 564 -42.09 -59.02 -32.42
N LEU A 565 -41.57 -57.79 -32.36
CA LEU A 565 -42.05 -56.69 -33.20
C LEU A 565 -41.76 -56.92 -34.68
N PHE A 566 -40.58 -57.43 -35.04
CA PHE A 566 -40.27 -57.76 -36.43
C PHE A 566 -41.07 -58.96 -36.95
N TYR A 567 -41.36 -59.96 -36.11
CA TYR A 567 -42.22 -61.09 -36.49
C TYR A 567 -43.64 -60.63 -36.85
N ASP A 568 -44.26 -59.80 -36.00
CA ASP A 568 -45.58 -59.22 -36.28
C ASP A 568 -45.57 -58.40 -37.58
N LEU A 569 -44.49 -57.66 -37.82
CA LEU A 569 -44.36 -56.81 -38.99
C LEU A 569 -44.22 -57.64 -40.28
N LEU A 570 -43.42 -58.70 -40.26
CA LEU A 570 -43.31 -59.65 -41.38
C LEU A 570 -44.67 -60.27 -41.70
N ALA A 571 -45.40 -60.76 -40.69
CA ALA A 571 -46.71 -61.37 -40.86
C ALA A 571 -47.74 -60.43 -41.50
N GLN A 572 -47.68 -59.12 -41.20
CA GLN A 572 -48.56 -58.13 -41.83
C GLN A 572 -48.16 -57.81 -43.29
N THR A 573 -46.89 -57.96 -43.63
CA THR A 573 -46.34 -57.59 -44.94
C THR A 573 -46.26 -58.72 -45.97
N GLU A 574 -46.41 -59.99 -45.56
CA GLU A 574 -46.29 -61.18 -46.42
C GLU A 574 -47.18 -61.15 -47.67
N LEU A 575 -48.38 -60.56 -47.59
CA LEU A 575 -49.33 -60.48 -48.71
C LEU A 575 -49.07 -59.27 -49.64
N GLN A 576 -48.34 -58.25 -49.20
CA GLN A 576 -48.19 -56.98 -49.92
C GLN A 576 -47.00 -56.93 -50.89
N PHE A 577 -46.02 -57.82 -50.71
CA PHE A 577 -44.75 -57.77 -51.45
C PHE A 577 -44.57 -58.88 -52.50
N VAL A 578 -45.64 -59.61 -52.80
CA VAL A 578 -45.66 -60.73 -53.77
C VAL A 578 -45.31 -60.25 -55.18
N ASP A 579 -45.73 -59.05 -55.57
CA ASP A 579 -45.59 -58.51 -56.93
C ASP A 579 -44.15 -58.36 -57.41
N LYS A 580 -43.17 -58.12 -56.50
CA LYS A 580 -41.75 -57.94 -56.86
C LYS A 580 -40.83 -59.09 -56.44
N ARG A 581 -41.36 -60.16 -55.82
CA ARG A 581 -40.56 -61.22 -55.15
C ARG A 581 -39.51 -60.64 -54.18
N PHE A 582 -39.92 -59.63 -53.40
CA PHE A 582 -39.03 -58.92 -52.49
C PHE A 582 -38.74 -59.78 -51.25
N ASN A 583 -37.46 -60.04 -50.98
CA ASN A 583 -37.03 -60.88 -49.86
C ASN A 583 -36.60 -60.01 -48.68
N ILE A 584 -37.11 -60.33 -47.49
CA ILE A 584 -36.75 -59.66 -46.24
C ILE A 584 -36.02 -60.66 -45.33
N ASN A 585 -34.72 -60.44 -45.11
CA ASN A 585 -33.91 -61.25 -44.21
C ASN A 585 -33.75 -60.53 -42.87
N VAL A 586 -34.37 -61.06 -41.81
CA VAL A 586 -34.28 -60.50 -40.46
C VAL A 586 -33.31 -61.32 -39.61
N ASN A 587 -32.16 -60.73 -39.29
CA ASN A 587 -31.15 -61.28 -38.38
C ASN A 587 -31.06 -60.40 -37.12
N VAL A 588 -32.10 -60.49 -36.29
CA VAL A 588 -32.27 -59.70 -35.07
C VAL A 588 -32.26 -60.62 -33.84
N GLY A 589 -31.44 -60.28 -32.85
CA GLY A 589 -31.34 -61.01 -31.58
C GLY A 589 -32.51 -60.70 -30.63
N ASN A 590 -32.68 -61.52 -29.59
CA ASN A 590 -33.66 -61.24 -28.52
C ASN A 590 -33.13 -60.09 -27.66
N GLN A 591 -33.76 -58.92 -27.74
CA GLN A 591 -33.37 -57.74 -26.97
C GLN A 591 -34.63 -57.04 -26.46
N LYS A 592 -34.79 -57.02 -25.13
CA LYS A 592 -35.85 -56.26 -24.48
C LYS A 592 -35.52 -54.77 -24.48
N ILE A 593 -36.50 -53.96 -24.89
CA ILE A 593 -36.40 -52.50 -24.90
C ILE A 593 -37.63 -51.87 -24.24
N LEU A 594 -37.45 -50.71 -23.61
CA LEU A 594 -38.53 -49.87 -23.10
C LEU A 594 -38.88 -48.81 -24.15
N ALA A 595 -39.92 -49.06 -24.94
CA ALA A 595 -40.31 -48.17 -26.03
C ALA A 595 -41.81 -48.25 -26.32
N ASP A 596 -42.31 -47.31 -27.11
CA ASP A 596 -43.66 -47.37 -27.64
C ASP A 596 -43.68 -48.32 -28.84
N ARG A 597 -44.27 -49.50 -28.64
CA ARG A 597 -44.29 -50.58 -29.62
C ARG A 597 -45.01 -50.19 -30.90
N GLU A 598 -46.13 -49.48 -30.81
CA GLU A 598 -46.92 -49.08 -31.99
C GLU A 598 -46.17 -48.04 -32.82
N LYS A 599 -45.49 -47.09 -32.16
CA LYS A 599 -44.70 -46.08 -32.87
C LYS A 599 -43.45 -46.67 -33.52
N LEU A 600 -42.78 -47.61 -32.87
CA LEU A 600 -41.65 -48.31 -33.50
C LEU A 600 -42.10 -49.24 -34.62
N PHE A 601 -43.26 -49.90 -34.51
CA PHE A 601 -43.87 -50.65 -35.61
C PHE A 601 -43.98 -49.78 -36.87
N GLN A 602 -44.51 -48.57 -36.70
CA GLN A 602 -44.65 -47.61 -37.79
C GLN A 602 -43.31 -47.14 -38.36
N VAL A 603 -42.31 -46.93 -37.52
CA VAL A 603 -40.95 -46.55 -37.98
C VAL A 603 -40.39 -47.62 -38.92
N PHE A 604 -40.44 -48.88 -38.49
CA PHE A 604 -39.88 -49.98 -39.27
C PHE A 604 -40.69 -50.24 -40.53
N LEU A 605 -42.02 -50.13 -40.47
CA LEU A 605 -42.88 -50.25 -41.63
C LEU A 605 -42.54 -49.20 -42.69
N ASN A 606 -42.39 -47.93 -42.31
CA ASN A 606 -42.02 -46.85 -43.24
C ASN A 606 -40.65 -47.10 -43.90
N ILE A 607 -39.69 -47.66 -43.17
CA ILE A 607 -38.36 -47.98 -43.74
C ILE A 607 -38.49 -49.14 -44.72
N ILE A 608 -39.22 -50.19 -44.37
CA ILE A 608 -39.42 -51.38 -45.21
C ILE A 608 -40.19 -51.02 -46.49
N GLU A 609 -41.25 -50.21 -46.39
CA GLU A 609 -41.98 -49.68 -47.55
C GLU A 609 -41.07 -48.84 -48.45
N ASN A 610 -40.26 -47.95 -47.87
CA ASN A 610 -39.29 -47.16 -48.64
C ASN A 610 -38.27 -48.04 -49.37
N SER A 611 -37.78 -49.10 -48.73
CA SER A 611 -36.89 -50.07 -49.35
C SER A 611 -37.59 -50.86 -50.47
N PHE A 612 -38.81 -51.35 -50.25
CA PHE A 612 -39.60 -52.06 -51.27
C PHE A 612 -39.91 -51.19 -52.51
N GLU A 613 -40.30 -49.94 -52.30
CA GLU A 613 -40.58 -49.01 -53.39
C GLU A 613 -39.33 -48.74 -54.25
N SER A 614 -38.16 -48.70 -53.61
CA SER A 614 -36.88 -48.38 -54.25
C SER A 614 -36.17 -49.62 -54.84
N ALA A 615 -36.66 -50.81 -54.51
CA ALA A 615 -36.13 -52.09 -54.96
C ALA A 615 -36.52 -52.42 -56.42
N LYS A 616 -35.60 -53.10 -57.11
CA LYS A 616 -35.81 -53.74 -58.42
C LYS A 616 -36.53 -55.10 -58.25
N GLU A 617 -36.83 -55.79 -59.34
CA GLU A 617 -37.34 -57.17 -59.26
C GLU A 617 -36.35 -58.08 -58.52
N ASN A 618 -36.84 -58.96 -57.64
CA ASN A 618 -36.05 -59.79 -56.72
C ASN A 618 -35.17 -59.01 -55.72
N GLY A 619 -35.59 -57.80 -55.32
CA GLY A 619 -34.86 -56.99 -54.35
C GLY A 619 -34.74 -57.63 -52.97
N LEU A 620 -33.73 -57.20 -52.22
CA LEU A 620 -33.35 -57.75 -50.92
C LEU A 620 -33.24 -56.64 -49.86
N LEU A 621 -33.94 -56.83 -48.74
CA LEU A 621 -33.74 -56.04 -47.52
C LEU A 621 -33.15 -56.93 -46.42
N THR A 622 -32.01 -56.53 -45.89
CA THR A 622 -31.37 -57.18 -44.73
C THR A 622 -31.50 -56.29 -43.50
N ILE A 623 -32.06 -56.84 -42.43
CA ILE A 623 -32.24 -56.17 -41.14
C ILE A 623 -31.35 -56.88 -40.11
N GLU A 624 -30.40 -56.15 -39.54
CA GLU A 624 -29.45 -56.66 -38.55
C GLU A 624 -29.55 -55.87 -37.24
N SER A 625 -29.39 -56.56 -36.10
CA SER A 625 -29.25 -55.88 -34.81
C SER A 625 -27.86 -56.06 -34.21
N LYS A 626 -27.32 -55.01 -33.62
CA LYS A 626 -26.12 -55.06 -32.80
C LYS A 626 -26.33 -54.26 -31.52
N THR A 627 -25.90 -54.81 -30.39
CA THR A 627 -25.88 -54.08 -29.13
C THR A 627 -24.47 -53.52 -28.88
N GLU A 628 -24.35 -52.21 -28.69
CA GLU A 628 -23.09 -51.56 -28.33
C GLU A 628 -23.30 -50.64 -27.13
N LEU A 629 -22.50 -50.85 -26.07
CA LEU A 629 -22.56 -50.09 -24.81
C LEU A 629 -23.98 -50.11 -24.20
N LYS A 630 -24.73 -49.01 -24.36
CA LYS A 630 -26.10 -48.77 -23.87
C LYS A 630 -27.08 -48.49 -25.01
N ASN A 631 -26.77 -48.90 -26.24
CA ASN A 631 -27.66 -48.69 -27.38
C ASN A 631 -27.88 -50.00 -28.15
N LEU A 632 -29.13 -50.20 -28.56
CA LEU A 632 -29.52 -51.14 -29.60
C LEU A 632 -29.37 -50.43 -30.95
N ILE A 633 -28.53 -50.98 -31.81
CA ILE A 633 -28.31 -50.50 -33.17
C ILE A 633 -29.06 -51.45 -34.11
N LEU A 634 -30.02 -50.92 -34.86
CA LEU A 634 -30.74 -51.63 -35.92
C LEU A 634 -30.26 -51.10 -37.27
N ARG A 635 -29.73 -51.99 -38.11
CA ARG A 635 -29.24 -51.68 -39.45
C ARG A 635 -30.20 -52.24 -40.49
N PHE A 636 -30.64 -51.38 -41.40
CA PHE A 636 -31.48 -51.71 -42.54
C PHE A 636 -30.64 -51.51 -43.80
N THR A 637 -30.39 -52.58 -44.54
CA THR A 637 -29.61 -52.56 -45.78
C THR A 637 -30.47 -53.02 -46.95
N ASP A 638 -30.79 -52.12 -47.87
CA ASP A 638 -31.51 -52.44 -49.11
C ASP A 638 -30.61 -52.32 -50.34
N ASP A 639 -31.02 -52.97 -51.43
CA ASP A 639 -30.35 -52.99 -52.73
C ASP A 639 -30.98 -52.03 -53.77
N GLY A 640 -31.62 -50.96 -53.29
CA GLY A 640 -32.29 -49.97 -54.13
C GLY A 640 -31.35 -49.05 -54.90
N ASN A 641 -31.93 -48.06 -55.60
CA ASN A 641 -31.18 -47.14 -56.48
C ASN A 641 -30.25 -46.14 -55.77
N GLY A 642 -30.18 -46.16 -54.44
CA GLY A 642 -29.36 -45.22 -53.66
C GLY A 642 -29.94 -43.81 -53.59
N ILE A 643 -29.28 -42.95 -52.81
CA ILE A 643 -29.62 -41.56 -52.55
C ILE A 643 -28.40 -40.70 -52.95
N PRO A 644 -28.54 -39.76 -53.91
CA PRO A 644 -27.47 -38.84 -54.30
C PRO A 644 -26.92 -38.01 -53.11
N TYR A 645 -25.61 -37.72 -53.11
CA TYR A 645 -24.91 -37.08 -51.98
C TYR A 645 -25.47 -35.71 -51.60
N ASP A 646 -25.89 -34.91 -52.59
CA ASP A 646 -26.52 -33.61 -52.42
C ASP A 646 -27.88 -33.66 -51.70
N LEU A 647 -28.46 -34.85 -51.58
CA LEU A 647 -29.76 -35.07 -50.94
C LEU A 647 -29.66 -35.64 -49.53
N HIS A 648 -28.48 -36.06 -49.06
CA HIS A 648 -28.29 -36.76 -47.78
C HIS A 648 -28.80 -35.96 -46.57
N GLU A 649 -28.62 -34.64 -46.57
CA GLU A 649 -29.12 -33.77 -45.48
C GLU A 649 -30.61 -33.45 -45.61
N LYS A 650 -31.17 -33.57 -46.81
CA LYS A 650 -32.56 -33.18 -47.12
C LYS A 650 -33.57 -34.32 -47.02
N ILE A 651 -33.14 -35.58 -47.03
CA ILE A 651 -34.05 -36.75 -46.99
C ILE A 651 -34.92 -36.82 -45.73
N PHE A 652 -34.49 -36.19 -44.65
CA PHE A 652 -35.25 -36.10 -43.41
C PHE A 652 -36.07 -34.80 -43.30
N GLU A 653 -35.93 -33.88 -44.25
CA GLU A 653 -36.75 -32.68 -44.30
C GLU A 653 -38.21 -33.04 -44.66
N PRO A 654 -39.21 -32.51 -43.93
CA PRO A 654 -40.61 -32.76 -44.23
C PRO A 654 -40.98 -32.26 -45.63
N PHE A 655 -41.81 -33.03 -46.34
CA PHE A 655 -42.28 -32.76 -47.71
C PHE A 655 -41.20 -32.87 -48.80
N TYR A 656 -39.98 -33.29 -48.46
CA TYR A 656 -38.93 -33.54 -49.42
C TYR A 656 -39.06 -34.96 -50.01
N THR A 657 -39.23 -35.07 -51.34
CA THR A 657 -39.36 -36.36 -52.04
C THR A 657 -38.83 -36.26 -53.47
N THR A 658 -38.18 -37.32 -53.95
CA THR A 658 -37.76 -37.48 -55.35
C THR A 658 -38.76 -38.32 -56.18
N LYS A 659 -39.80 -38.86 -55.54
CA LYS A 659 -40.80 -39.75 -56.15
C LYS A 659 -42.07 -38.99 -56.53
N SER A 660 -42.62 -39.26 -57.71
CA SER A 660 -43.83 -38.62 -58.25
C SER A 660 -45.11 -38.91 -57.45
N SER A 661 -45.16 -40.01 -56.70
CA SER A 661 -46.30 -40.40 -55.85
C SER A 661 -46.04 -40.23 -54.35
N GLY A 662 -44.81 -39.88 -53.94
CA GLY A 662 -44.37 -39.85 -52.55
C GLY A 662 -44.81 -38.60 -51.79
N THR A 663 -45.05 -38.75 -50.50
CA THR A 663 -45.60 -37.67 -49.64
C THR A 663 -44.49 -36.81 -49.02
N GLY A 664 -43.24 -37.29 -49.04
CA GLY A 664 -42.08 -36.65 -48.40
C GLY A 664 -42.15 -36.60 -46.87
N LEU A 665 -43.09 -37.30 -46.23
CA LEU A 665 -43.27 -37.27 -44.78
C LEU A 665 -42.74 -38.53 -44.07
N GLY A 666 -42.52 -39.63 -44.79
CA GLY A 666 -42.16 -40.93 -44.18
C GLY A 666 -40.89 -40.86 -43.32
N LEU A 667 -39.76 -40.43 -43.89
CA LEU A 667 -38.49 -40.35 -43.17
C LEU A 667 -38.47 -39.25 -42.10
N ALA A 668 -39.18 -38.14 -42.31
CA ALA A 668 -39.35 -37.09 -41.31
C ALA A 668 -40.13 -37.58 -40.07
N VAL A 669 -41.17 -38.40 -40.28
CA VAL A 669 -41.91 -39.07 -39.20
C VAL A 669 -41.02 -40.09 -38.48
N VAL A 670 -40.23 -40.87 -39.23
CA VAL A 670 -39.26 -41.81 -38.66
C VAL A 670 -38.26 -41.08 -37.74
N GLN A 671 -37.64 -40.02 -38.23
CA GLN A 671 -36.69 -39.23 -37.44
C GLN A 671 -37.33 -38.70 -36.16
N LYS A 672 -38.53 -38.10 -36.26
CA LYS A 672 -39.25 -37.55 -35.12
C LYS A 672 -39.56 -38.62 -34.06
N ILE A 673 -40.07 -39.79 -34.46
CA ILE A 673 -40.39 -40.87 -33.51
C ILE A 673 -39.14 -41.38 -32.81
N ILE A 674 -38.03 -41.56 -33.55
CA ILE A 674 -36.77 -42.02 -32.98
C ILE A 674 -36.17 -40.98 -32.01
N GLU A 675 -36.23 -39.69 -32.34
CA GLU A 675 -35.80 -38.59 -31.44
C GLU A 675 -36.65 -38.54 -30.16
N GLN A 676 -37.97 -38.77 -30.24
CA GLN A 676 -38.84 -38.87 -29.06
C GLN A 676 -38.45 -40.04 -28.14
N HIS A 677 -37.92 -41.12 -28.71
CA HIS A 677 -37.34 -42.24 -27.95
C HIS A 677 -35.92 -41.96 -27.44
N ARG A 678 -35.41 -40.73 -27.58
CA ARG A 678 -34.02 -40.33 -27.28
C ARG A 678 -32.99 -41.12 -28.10
N GLY A 679 -33.42 -41.64 -29.24
CA GLY A 679 -32.57 -42.31 -30.22
C GLY A 679 -32.10 -41.37 -31.31
N ARG A 680 -31.39 -41.91 -32.29
CA ARG A 680 -31.02 -41.21 -33.54
C ARG A 680 -31.14 -42.16 -34.73
N ILE A 681 -31.48 -41.63 -35.89
CA ILE A 681 -31.40 -42.33 -37.18
C ILE A 681 -30.35 -41.65 -38.05
N THR A 682 -29.56 -42.43 -38.78
CA THR A 682 -28.52 -41.92 -39.69
C THR A 682 -28.52 -42.71 -40.98
N LEU A 683 -28.34 -42.01 -42.10
CA LEU A 683 -27.93 -42.63 -43.35
C LEU A 683 -26.42 -42.89 -43.28
N LYS A 684 -26.02 -44.16 -43.25
CA LYS A 684 -24.60 -44.55 -43.12
C LYS A 684 -23.88 -44.54 -44.46
N ALA A 685 -24.54 -45.06 -45.48
CA ALA A 685 -24.04 -45.15 -46.84
C ALA A 685 -25.22 -45.24 -47.80
N SER A 686 -25.07 -44.69 -49.00
CA SER A 686 -26.05 -44.82 -50.05
C SER A 686 -25.38 -44.71 -51.41
N ASP A 687 -25.19 -45.88 -52.03
CA ASP A 687 -24.62 -46.07 -53.37
C ASP A 687 -25.64 -46.78 -54.27
N LEU A 688 -25.41 -46.81 -55.58
CA LEU A 688 -26.25 -47.57 -56.50
C LEU A 688 -26.23 -49.06 -56.13
N GLY A 689 -27.38 -49.61 -55.77
CA GLY A 689 -27.52 -51.00 -55.34
C GLY A 689 -27.22 -51.24 -53.86
N LYS A 690 -27.03 -50.19 -53.05
CA LYS A 690 -26.89 -50.33 -51.59
C LYS A 690 -27.24 -49.06 -50.80
N THR A 691 -28.29 -49.10 -50.00
CA THR A 691 -28.62 -48.05 -49.01
C THR A 691 -28.62 -48.63 -47.61
N ILE A 692 -27.96 -47.94 -46.67
CA ILE A 692 -27.82 -48.37 -45.28
C ILE A 692 -28.35 -47.30 -44.33
N PHE A 693 -29.44 -47.60 -43.65
CA PHE A 693 -29.91 -46.81 -42.50
C PHE A 693 -29.53 -47.50 -41.19
N GLU A 694 -29.05 -46.71 -40.22
CA GLU A 694 -28.81 -47.16 -38.85
C GLU A 694 -29.70 -46.39 -37.88
N ILE A 695 -30.47 -47.12 -37.08
CA ILE A 695 -31.26 -46.59 -35.97
C ILE A 695 -30.56 -46.96 -34.66
N TYR A 696 -30.36 -45.98 -33.80
CA TYR A 696 -29.78 -46.13 -32.47
C TYR A 696 -30.89 -45.88 -31.46
N LEU A 697 -31.23 -46.88 -30.67
CA LEU A 697 -32.20 -46.80 -29.58
C LEU A 697 -31.49 -47.03 -28.24
N PRO A 698 -31.73 -46.18 -27.22
CA PRO A 698 -31.14 -46.40 -25.91
C PRO A 698 -31.71 -47.66 -25.24
N LEU A 699 -30.82 -48.50 -24.74
CA LEU A 699 -31.10 -49.54 -23.77
C LEU A 699 -30.88 -48.91 -22.39
N GLU A 700 -31.94 -48.79 -21.60
CA GLU A 700 -31.86 -48.23 -20.25
C GLU A 700 -30.88 -49.01 -19.36
#